data_AF-A0A8J5RCS7-F1
#
_entry.id   AF-A0A8J5RCS7-F1
#
_cell.length_a   1.000
_cell.length_b   1.000
_cell.length_c   1.000
_cell.angle_alpha   90.00
_cell.angle_beta   90.00
_cell.angle_gamma   90.00
#
_symmetry.space_group_name_H-M   'P 1'
#
loop_
_entity.id
_entity.type
_entity.pdbx_description
1 polymer ?
#
loop_
_entity_poly.entity_id
_entity_poly.type
_entity_poly.pdbx_seq_one_letter_code
_entity_poly.pdbx_strand_id
1 'polypeptide(L)'
;MNLHLCKPIIRCSRFRRCVVASSDYSKRNPTPKPKGAASRTYVRRPSVESSTKKIEQSSTGEDDLGRSNGKPRSGATGQTSNAEESSKLELSGNLLISASLKALDDPAETETEEEVYQNQSPELSSESMDDEAIDRKLDEYRGKINALISSQPEPTSVSSTDVQDQSIVGVHEQEKSVISFHEQDRSIVHLPKQSQPSVSVTRQDPVKEKTITSGQDVDEEALEADEAMVAEDDLRIPKDEQCESDTESVQDCLDVQVLMRRLEELADKNYSAENKCFVFPEAVKADSVIDIYLNRSMSALASEPGIFIKGALNGWRWKFFTEKLHKSELRGDWWCCKLHIPKQAYRLDFVFFNGDTIYENNNYNDFILQVESDMDEHSFEGFLVEEKQRELERLAAEEAERKIKAEEERRKEEERAAMEADRTQAKAVVEMNRNKLQSMLSSARRYADNLWYIEPNTYKAGERVKLFYNRSSRPLMHNTEIWMHGGYNNWSDGLSIAERLVKSNEKDGDWWYADVTLPERALVLDWVFTDGPPGNAKNYDNNGRQDFHAVVPNNVSEDLFWVEEEHMIFRRLQQERKERENADQGKAEKTAKIKAEMKERTMREFLLSQKHIVYTEPLEVCAGTTVDVLYNPSNTVLNGKPEVWFRCSFNRWTHPSGPLLPQKMVNAENGSHLRATVKVPLDAYMMDFVFSESEEGGIYDNRNNMDYHIPVSDSIAKEPPMHIVHIAVEMAPIAKVGGLGDVVTSLSRAVQDLGHNVKVILPKYDCLNLTNVKDLHYHQSFTWGNTEIKVWFGKVEDIPVYFLEPQNGMFWVGCVYGRNDESRFGFFCHSALEFLHQNGSSPDIIHCHDWSSAPVAWLFKQQYVHNGLSNCRVIFTIHNLEFGAHHISKAMAHCDKATTVSYTYSREVSGHGAIAPHHFKFHGIRNGIDPDIWDPYSDNFIPVHYTSENVIEGKSAAKKALQQKLGLQQTDTPVVGIISRLTVQKGIHLIKHAIYRTLERNGQVVLLGSAPDHRIQGDFTNLASKLHGEYHGRVKLCLTYDEPLSHLIYAGADFILVPSLFEPCGLTQLIAMRYGAIPIVRKTGGLYDTVFDVNDDKDRAQEQGLEPNGFSFEGADINGVDYALDRAMSTWYDARDWFHSLCKRVMEQDWTWNRPALDYMELYHSARKN
;
A
#
# COMPACT_ATOMS: atom_id res chain seq x y z
N MET A 1 -47.01 30.51 -42.41
CA MET A 1 -46.76 31.29 -43.64
C MET A 1 -45.29 31.13 -44.01
N ASN A 2 -44.99 30.90 -45.29
CA ASN A 2 -44.01 31.63 -46.14
C ASN A 2 -42.71 32.19 -45.51
N LEU A 3 -41.52 32.09 -46.14
CA LEU A 3 -41.13 31.71 -47.51
C LEU A 3 -39.64 31.32 -47.59
N HIS A 4 -39.27 30.46 -48.57
CA HIS A 4 -38.01 30.37 -49.37
C HIS A 4 -36.58 30.54 -48.77
N LEU A 5 -35.48 30.27 -49.49
CA LEU A 5 -35.02 29.09 -50.28
C LEU A 5 -33.60 29.38 -50.86
N CYS A 6 -32.79 28.33 -51.00
CA CYS A 6 -31.71 28.16 -51.99
C CYS A 6 -30.28 28.73 -51.78
N LYS A 7 -29.34 28.06 -52.48
CA LYS A 7 -27.88 28.28 -52.56
C LYS A 7 -27.49 28.94 -53.88
N PRO A 8 -26.22 29.37 -54.04
CA PRO A 8 -25.42 28.84 -55.16
C PRO A 8 -23.94 28.51 -54.79
N ILE A 9 -23.08 27.88 -55.60
CA ILE A 9 -23.16 26.71 -56.53
C ILE A 9 -21.76 26.45 -57.15
N ILE A 10 -21.52 25.29 -57.81
CA ILE A 10 -20.38 24.98 -58.73
C ILE A 10 -19.00 24.73 -58.06
N ARG A 11 -18.12 23.79 -58.45
CA ARG A 11 -18.04 22.52 -59.25
C ARG A 11 -16.65 21.89 -58.88
N CYS A 12 -16.10 20.74 -59.30
CA CYS A 12 -16.34 19.59 -60.22
C CYS A 12 -15.34 18.46 -59.75
N SER A 13 -15.22 17.21 -60.27
CA SER A 13 -16.01 16.34 -61.17
C SER A 13 -15.40 14.93 -61.25
N ARG A 14 -16.26 13.90 -61.42
CA ARG A 14 -16.15 12.70 -62.32
C ARG A 14 -14.85 11.84 -62.40
N PHE A 15 -14.88 10.53 -62.67
CA PHE A 15 -15.88 9.42 -62.51
C PHE A 15 -15.26 8.14 -63.13
N ARG A 16 -15.31 6.96 -62.48
CA ARG A 16 -15.70 5.64 -63.08
C ARG A 16 -15.47 4.45 -62.14
N ARG A 17 -16.27 3.40 -62.35
CA ARG A 17 -16.16 2.04 -61.77
C ARG A 17 -15.30 1.14 -62.68
N CYS A 18 -14.79 0.04 -62.14
CA CYS A 18 -14.99 -1.29 -62.75
C CYS A 18 -14.86 -2.43 -61.72
N VAL A 19 -15.23 -3.65 -62.11
CA VAL A 19 -15.31 -4.87 -61.27
C VAL A 19 -14.47 -5.99 -61.91
N VAL A 20 -13.71 -6.75 -61.11
CA VAL A 20 -13.16 -8.07 -61.46
C VAL A 20 -13.23 -8.98 -60.21
N ALA A 21 -13.17 -10.30 -60.40
CA ALA A 21 -13.61 -11.33 -59.46
C ALA A 21 -12.48 -12.15 -58.78
N SER A 22 -12.92 -13.09 -57.94
CA SER A 22 -12.18 -14.19 -57.29
C SER A 22 -11.29 -15.04 -58.21
N SER A 23 -10.25 -15.66 -57.63
CA SER A 23 -9.83 -17.03 -57.97
C SER A 23 -9.10 -17.73 -56.81
N ASP A 24 -9.22 -19.06 -56.74
CA ASP A 24 -8.69 -19.93 -55.69
C ASP A 24 -7.17 -20.19 -55.78
N TYR A 25 -6.56 -20.71 -54.70
CA TYR A 25 -5.42 -21.63 -54.80
C TYR A 25 -5.44 -22.72 -53.71
N SER A 26 -4.87 -23.90 -54.00
CA SER A 26 -4.97 -25.08 -53.13
C SER A 26 -3.65 -25.84 -52.91
N LYS A 27 -3.62 -26.52 -51.75
CA LYS A 27 -2.70 -27.58 -51.25
C LYS A 27 -1.69 -28.19 -52.25
N ARG A 28 -0.40 -28.31 -51.84
CA ARG A 28 0.28 -29.60 -51.48
C ARG A 28 1.80 -29.46 -51.24
N ASN A 29 2.35 -30.36 -50.41
CA ASN A 29 3.79 -30.61 -50.24
C ASN A 29 4.40 -31.33 -51.46
N PRO A 30 5.75 -31.35 -51.60
CA PRO A 30 6.43 -32.64 -51.44
C PRO A 30 7.82 -32.59 -50.74
N THR A 31 8.35 -33.77 -50.41
CA THR A 31 9.71 -34.00 -49.87
C THR A 31 10.62 -34.68 -50.95
N PRO A 32 11.75 -35.41 -50.69
CA PRO A 32 13.07 -34.87 -51.07
C PRO A 32 14.01 -35.81 -51.89
N LYS A 33 15.23 -35.30 -52.24
CA LYS A 33 16.47 -36.05 -52.63
C LYS A 33 16.46 -36.74 -54.03
N PRO A 34 17.61 -37.24 -54.58
CA PRO A 34 19.05 -36.88 -54.42
C PRO A 34 19.91 -36.89 -55.74
N LYS A 35 21.24 -36.64 -55.61
CA LYS A 35 22.37 -36.86 -56.58
C LYS A 35 22.50 -35.84 -57.74
N GLY A 36 23.68 -35.38 -58.18
CA GLY A 36 25.09 -35.55 -57.71
C GLY A 36 25.96 -36.52 -58.53
N ALA A 37 27.28 -36.36 -58.69
CA ALA A 37 28.22 -35.28 -58.28
C ALA A 37 29.62 -35.44 -58.94
N ALA A 38 30.43 -34.37 -59.10
CA ALA A 38 31.84 -34.42 -59.54
C ALA A 38 32.63 -33.12 -59.17
N SER A 39 33.95 -33.09 -58.94
CA SER A 39 34.93 -34.14 -58.57
C SER A 39 36.32 -33.52 -58.24
N ARG A 40 36.92 -33.84 -57.07
CA ARG A 40 38.38 -34.12 -56.85
C ARG A 40 38.69 -34.46 -55.37
N THR A 41 39.73 -35.26 -55.14
CA THR A 41 40.19 -35.84 -53.84
C THR A 41 41.74 -35.91 -53.83
N TYR A 42 42.49 -36.32 -52.79
CA TYR A 42 42.24 -37.03 -51.51
C TYR A 42 43.12 -36.38 -50.39
N VAL A 43 43.53 -36.93 -49.21
CA VAL A 43 43.66 -38.30 -48.66
C VAL A 43 43.26 -38.33 -47.15
N ARG A 44 44.04 -38.93 -46.24
CA ARG A 44 43.89 -39.03 -44.77
C ARG A 44 45.25 -39.37 -44.11
N ARG A 45 45.52 -38.96 -42.85
CA ARG A 45 45.73 -39.84 -41.66
C ARG A 45 46.19 -39.07 -40.38
N PRO A 46 46.12 -39.68 -39.16
CA PRO A 46 46.31 -39.00 -37.85
C PRO A 46 47.48 -39.54 -36.99
N SER A 47 47.80 -38.93 -35.82
CA SER A 47 48.25 -39.63 -34.58
C SER A 47 48.43 -38.72 -33.33
N VAL A 48 47.97 -39.22 -32.17
CA VAL A 48 48.70 -39.56 -30.91
C VAL A 48 49.84 -38.65 -30.35
N GLU A 49 49.67 -38.26 -29.06
CA GLU A 49 50.62 -37.96 -27.96
C GLU A 49 51.79 -36.93 -28.01
N SER A 50 51.80 -36.11 -26.92
CA SER A 50 52.95 -35.74 -26.07
C SER A 50 53.94 -34.60 -26.45
N SER A 51 53.89 -33.55 -25.60
CA SER A 51 55.01 -32.95 -24.84
C SER A 51 56.42 -32.81 -25.45
N THR A 52 56.96 -31.58 -25.53
CA THR A 52 57.96 -31.07 -24.55
C THR A 52 58.54 -29.68 -24.90
N LYS A 53 58.88 -28.90 -23.85
CA LYS A 53 59.87 -27.79 -23.80
C LYS A 53 59.61 -26.49 -24.61
N LYS A 54 60.31 -25.37 -24.37
CA LYS A 54 60.71 -24.61 -23.15
C LYS A 54 61.57 -23.39 -23.58
N ILE A 55 61.53 -22.26 -22.83
CA ILE A 55 62.55 -21.17 -22.84
C ILE A 55 62.55 -20.34 -24.17
N GLU A 56 62.86 -19.03 -24.30
CA GLU A 56 63.43 -17.89 -23.51
C GLU A 56 62.67 -16.60 -24.00
N GLN A 57 62.48 -15.44 -23.34
CA GLN A 57 62.68 -14.86 -21.97
C GLN A 57 61.50 -13.86 -21.70
N SER A 58 61.50 -12.65 -21.09
CA SER A 58 62.47 -11.74 -20.41
C SER A 58 61.75 -10.72 -19.50
N SER A 59 62.14 -10.67 -18.22
CA SER A 59 62.50 -9.49 -17.38
C SER A 59 61.55 -8.26 -17.29
N THR A 60 61.10 -7.75 -16.12
CA THR A 60 61.41 -7.95 -14.67
C THR A 60 60.13 -7.69 -13.82
N GLY A 61 60.03 -7.91 -12.50
CA GLY A 61 60.93 -8.53 -11.50
C GLY A 61 60.82 -7.88 -10.09
N GLU A 62 61.05 -8.67 -9.03
CA GLU A 62 61.46 -8.27 -7.63
C GLU A 62 60.44 -7.46 -6.78
N ASP A 63 60.16 -7.73 -5.48
CA ASP A 63 60.56 -8.73 -4.45
C ASP A 63 59.29 -9.15 -3.63
N ASP A 64 59.02 -10.33 -3.02
CA ASP A 64 59.75 -11.34 -2.19
C ASP A 64 60.11 -10.85 -0.75
N LEU A 65 59.98 -11.57 0.37
CA LEU A 65 59.56 -12.94 0.77
C LEU A 65 58.08 -13.00 1.24
N GLY A 66 57.43 -14.12 1.63
CA GLY A 66 57.77 -15.54 1.90
C GLY A 66 56.52 -16.26 2.47
N ARG A 67 56.46 -17.27 3.36
CA ARG A 67 57.30 -18.31 4.04
C ARG A 67 56.29 -19.27 4.76
N SER A 68 56.53 -20.51 5.20
CA SER A 68 57.39 -21.64 4.78
C SER A 68 57.14 -22.87 5.71
N ASN A 69 57.08 -24.11 5.18
CA ASN A 69 57.06 -25.43 5.88
C ASN A 69 55.74 -25.84 6.61
N GLY A 70 55.39 -27.13 6.78
CA GLY A 70 56.06 -28.38 6.36
C GLY A 70 55.25 -29.70 6.53
N LYS A 71 55.76 -30.77 5.89
CA LYS A 71 55.29 -32.20 5.76
C LYS A 71 55.56 -33.08 7.02
N PRO A 72 55.27 -34.42 7.07
CA PRO A 72 54.11 -35.26 6.65
C PRO A 72 53.81 -36.47 7.65
N ARG A 73 53.21 -37.59 7.14
CA ARG A 73 53.00 -38.97 7.75
C ARG A 73 51.84 -39.09 8.76
N SER A 74 51.16 -40.25 8.95
CA SER A 74 51.10 -41.60 8.33
C SER A 74 49.87 -42.35 8.90
N GLY A 75 49.30 -43.45 8.35
CA GLY A 75 49.55 -44.28 7.16
C GLY A 75 49.10 -45.75 7.38
N ALA A 76 48.89 -46.54 6.31
CA ALA A 76 48.59 -48.00 6.30
C ALA A 76 47.16 -48.41 6.80
N THR A 77 46.51 -49.53 6.38
CA THR A 77 46.85 -50.57 5.38
C THR A 77 45.60 -51.37 4.91
N GLY A 78 45.59 -51.84 3.65
CA GLY A 78 44.78 -52.99 3.18
C GLY A 78 43.33 -52.69 2.73
N GLN A 79 42.75 -53.43 1.77
CA GLN A 79 43.33 -54.42 0.87
C GLN A 79 42.51 -54.60 -0.43
N THR A 80 43.17 -55.13 -1.46
CA THR A 80 42.74 -55.69 -2.76
C THR A 80 41.37 -56.42 -2.82
N SER A 81 40.69 -56.60 -3.97
CA SER A 81 40.78 -56.02 -5.34
C SER A 81 39.75 -56.66 -6.32
N ASN A 82 39.33 -55.91 -7.34
CA ASN A 82 38.97 -56.35 -8.72
C ASN A 82 37.81 -57.34 -9.04
N ALA A 83 37.14 -56.99 -10.17
CA ALA A 83 36.69 -57.84 -11.29
C ALA A 83 35.26 -58.47 -11.34
N GLU A 84 34.47 -57.89 -12.25
CA GLU A 84 33.84 -58.51 -13.44
C GLU A 84 32.57 -59.40 -13.40
N GLU A 85 31.68 -59.04 -14.34
CA GLU A 85 30.72 -59.82 -15.15
C GLU A 85 29.78 -60.89 -14.53
N SER A 86 28.50 -60.50 -14.44
CA SER A 86 27.29 -61.19 -14.93
C SER A 86 27.28 -62.72 -15.12
N SER A 87 26.21 -63.38 -14.62
CA SER A 87 25.05 -63.75 -15.48
C SER A 87 23.95 -64.55 -14.74
N LYS A 88 22.80 -64.72 -15.43
CA LYS A 88 21.59 -65.51 -15.13
C LYS A 88 21.90 -66.94 -14.62
N LEU A 89 21.05 -67.65 -13.85
CA LEU A 89 19.63 -67.99 -14.10
C LEU A 89 18.87 -68.43 -12.81
N GLU A 90 17.53 -68.53 -12.96
CA GLU A 90 16.50 -69.42 -12.34
C GLU A 90 16.95 -70.57 -11.38
N LEU A 91 16.15 -71.05 -10.40
CA LEU A 91 14.74 -71.54 -10.51
C LEU A 91 13.95 -71.59 -9.17
N SER A 92 12.62 -71.59 -9.30
CA SER A 92 11.51 -72.14 -8.47
C SER A 92 11.72 -72.71 -7.04
N GLY A 93 10.71 -72.52 -6.15
CA GLY A 93 10.45 -73.46 -5.04
C GLY A 93 9.42 -73.03 -3.98
N ASN A 94 8.11 -73.24 -4.21
CA ASN A 94 7.06 -73.06 -3.18
C ASN A 94 6.89 -74.30 -2.28
N LEU A 95 6.63 -74.11 -0.98
CA LEU A 95 5.66 -74.82 -0.12
C LEU A 95 5.56 -74.03 1.23
N LEU A 96 4.44 -73.44 1.68
CA LEU A 96 3.11 -73.97 2.11
C LEU A 96 3.16 -74.63 3.51
N ILE A 97 2.35 -74.16 4.50
CA ILE A 97 1.52 -74.92 5.47
C ILE A 97 1.05 -74.08 6.69
N SER A 98 -0.29 -73.92 6.81
CA SER A 98 -1.17 -73.86 8.02
C SER A 98 -0.93 -72.88 9.20
N ALA A 99 -1.87 -72.64 10.14
CA ALA A 99 -3.36 -72.48 10.12
C ALA A 99 -3.86 -72.15 11.56
N SER A 100 -5.19 -71.94 11.72
CA SER A 100 -6.00 -71.86 12.96
C SER A 100 -6.31 -70.43 13.46
N LEU A 101 -7.55 -69.92 13.36
CA LEU A 101 -8.82 -70.24 14.09
C LEU A 101 -8.87 -69.53 15.47
N LYS A 102 -10.01 -68.97 15.98
CA LYS A 102 -11.43 -69.14 15.60
C LYS A 102 -12.34 -68.03 16.19
N ALA A 103 -13.52 -67.82 15.58
CA ALA A 103 -14.80 -67.37 16.20
C ALA A 103 -14.88 -65.95 16.81
N LEU A 104 -16.04 -65.27 16.93
CA LEU A 104 -17.42 -65.32 16.37
C LEU A 104 -18.02 -63.89 16.64
N ASP A 105 -19.25 -63.46 16.28
CA ASP A 105 -20.48 -64.10 15.80
C ASP A 105 -21.29 -63.13 14.88
N ASP A 106 -22.49 -63.51 14.44
CA ASP A 106 -23.44 -62.73 13.58
C ASP A 106 -24.71 -62.30 14.39
N PRO A 107 -25.95 -61.96 13.89
CA PRO A 107 -26.52 -62.07 12.52
C PRO A 107 -27.45 -60.92 12.00
N ALA A 108 -27.82 -61.03 10.70
CA ALA A 108 -29.18 -60.84 10.10
C ALA A 108 -29.87 -59.45 10.02
N GLU A 109 -30.77 -59.15 9.07
CA GLU A 109 -31.21 -59.77 7.78
C GLU A 109 -31.90 -58.64 6.92
N THR A 110 -31.49 -58.35 5.67
CA THR A 110 -31.97 -58.85 4.34
C THR A 110 -33.40 -58.50 3.88
N GLU A 111 -33.49 -57.90 2.68
CA GLU A 111 -34.38 -58.24 1.53
C GLU A 111 -34.05 -57.22 0.41
N THR A 112 -33.31 -57.48 -0.69
CA THR A 112 -33.33 -58.51 -1.76
C THR A 112 -34.46 -58.38 -2.79
N GLU A 113 -34.12 -57.93 -3.99
CA GLU A 113 -34.66 -58.49 -5.24
C GLU A 113 -33.54 -58.50 -6.29
N GLU A 114 -33.42 -59.58 -7.05
CA GLU A 114 -32.39 -59.80 -8.08
C GLU A 114 -33.02 -59.89 -9.48
N GLU A 115 -32.30 -59.47 -10.51
CA GLU A 115 -32.27 -60.24 -11.77
C GLU A 115 -30.82 -60.42 -12.24
N VAL A 116 -30.49 -61.66 -12.60
CA VAL A 116 -29.14 -62.11 -12.96
C VAL A 116 -29.19 -62.81 -14.30
N TYR A 117 -28.31 -62.48 -15.25
CA TYR A 117 -27.93 -63.42 -16.31
C TYR A 117 -26.45 -63.33 -16.75
N GLN A 118 -25.68 -64.34 -16.31
CA GLN A 118 -24.53 -64.98 -16.97
C GLN A 118 -23.21 -64.23 -17.25
N ASN A 119 -22.21 -64.54 -16.41
CA ASN A 119 -21.03 -65.35 -16.78
C ASN A 119 -20.24 -65.02 -18.06
N GLN A 120 -19.07 -64.37 -17.94
CA GLN A 120 -17.74 -65.04 -17.82
C GLN A 120 -16.57 -64.04 -17.85
N SER A 121 -15.54 -64.29 -17.03
CA SER A 121 -14.22 -63.63 -17.15
C SER A 121 -13.34 -64.35 -18.19
N PRO A 122 -12.31 -63.68 -18.74
CA PRO A 122 -11.00 -63.88 -18.12
C PRO A 122 -10.12 -62.61 -18.00
N GLU A 123 -9.22 -62.69 -17.01
CA GLU A 123 -7.85 -62.17 -16.85
C GLU A 123 -7.36 -60.92 -17.60
N LEU A 124 -6.58 -60.10 -16.86
CA LEU A 124 -5.91 -58.90 -17.37
C LEU A 124 -4.76 -59.25 -18.33
N SER A 125 -4.63 -58.44 -19.39
CA SER A 125 -3.34 -58.11 -19.99
C SER A 125 -3.09 -56.61 -19.89
N SER A 126 -1.83 -56.21 -19.78
CA SER A 126 -1.42 -54.81 -19.59
C SER A 126 -1.16 -54.12 -20.93
N GLU A 127 -1.95 -53.11 -21.27
CA GLU A 127 -1.64 -52.16 -22.33
C GLU A 127 -1.51 -50.74 -21.74
N SER A 128 -0.43 -50.07 -22.09
CA SER A 128 -0.22 -48.64 -21.81
C SER A 128 -1.21 -47.81 -22.60
N MET A 129 -1.87 -46.83 -21.97
CA MET A 129 -2.74 -45.91 -22.69
C MET A 129 -1.94 -45.09 -23.70
N ASP A 130 -2.38 -45.14 -24.96
CA ASP A 130 -1.75 -44.49 -26.12
C ASP A 130 -1.95 -42.96 -26.06
N ASP A 131 -0.87 -42.18 -25.92
CA ASP A 131 -0.91 -40.71 -25.79
C ASP A 131 -1.64 -40.04 -26.98
N GLU A 132 -1.54 -40.64 -28.17
CA GLU A 132 -2.21 -40.16 -29.38
C GLU A 132 -3.75 -40.16 -29.20
N ALA A 133 -4.31 -40.99 -28.31
CA ALA A 133 -5.74 -40.98 -27.96
C ALA A 133 -6.17 -39.80 -27.05
N ILE A 134 -5.23 -39.17 -26.34
CA ILE A 134 -5.48 -37.97 -25.52
C ILE A 134 -5.47 -36.73 -26.42
N ASP A 135 -4.44 -36.59 -27.28
CA ASP A 135 -4.32 -35.45 -28.20
C ASP A 135 -5.49 -35.38 -29.19
N ARG A 136 -5.94 -36.54 -29.73
CA ARG A 136 -7.16 -36.62 -30.56
C ARG A 136 -8.41 -36.08 -29.86
N LYS A 137 -8.54 -36.22 -28.54
CA LYS A 137 -9.65 -35.64 -27.76
C LYS A 137 -9.47 -34.14 -27.51
N LEU A 138 -8.24 -33.67 -27.27
CA LEU A 138 -7.95 -32.24 -27.09
C LEU A 138 -8.25 -31.44 -28.37
N ASP A 139 -7.89 -31.97 -29.53
CA ASP A 139 -8.24 -31.35 -30.82
C ASP A 139 -9.74 -31.45 -31.16
N GLU A 140 -10.45 -32.50 -30.74
CA GLU A 140 -11.91 -32.57 -30.85
C GLU A 140 -12.60 -31.45 -30.02
N TYR A 141 -12.08 -31.17 -28.81
CA TYR A 141 -12.55 -30.05 -27.99
C TYR A 141 -12.24 -28.68 -28.62
N ARG A 142 -11.01 -28.47 -29.14
CA ARG A 142 -10.62 -27.25 -29.88
C ARG A 142 -11.52 -27.01 -31.10
N GLY A 143 -11.82 -28.06 -31.86
CA GLY A 143 -12.72 -28.00 -33.01
C GLY A 143 -14.14 -27.56 -32.64
N LYS A 144 -14.70 -28.09 -31.54
CA LYS A 144 -16.03 -27.70 -31.03
C LYS A 144 -16.10 -26.25 -30.57
N ILE A 145 -15.04 -25.73 -29.94
CA ILE A 145 -14.95 -24.33 -29.52
C ILE A 145 -14.95 -23.39 -30.74
N ASN A 146 -14.12 -23.67 -31.76
CA ASN A 146 -14.04 -22.84 -32.97
C ASN A 146 -15.34 -22.86 -33.80
N ALA A 147 -16.08 -23.98 -33.78
CA ALA A 147 -17.39 -24.07 -34.44
C ALA A 147 -18.44 -23.14 -33.79
N LEU A 148 -18.45 -23.05 -32.46
CA LEU A 148 -19.36 -22.17 -31.69
C LEU A 148 -19.08 -20.67 -31.90
N ILE A 149 -17.84 -20.31 -32.24
CA ILE A 149 -17.42 -18.91 -32.46
C ILE A 149 -17.81 -18.40 -33.86
N SER A 150 -18.08 -19.30 -34.82
CA SER A 150 -18.14 -18.96 -36.25
C SER A 150 -19.55 -18.74 -36.82
N SER A 151 -20.63 -18.90 -36.03
CA SER A 151 -22.01 -18.82 -36.53
C SER A 151 -22.68 -17.46 -36.25
N GLN A 152 -22.62 -16.54 -37.22
CA GLN A 152 -23.51 -15.37 -37.24
C GLN A 152 -24.76 -15.65 -38.12
N PRO A 153 -25.96 -15.20 -37.70
CA PRO A 153 -27.13 -15.14 -38.59
C PRO A 153 -27.14 -13.81 -39.37
N GLU A 154 -27.18 -13.89 -40.71
CA GLU A 154 -27.37 -12.70 -41.57
C GLU A 154 -28.84 -12.25 -41.63
N PRO A 155 -29.11 -10.98 -41.98
CA PRO A 155 -30.42 -10.34 -41.76
C PRO A 155 -31.44 -10.56 -42.89
N THR A 156 -32.71 -10.64 -42.52
CA THR A 156 -33.86 -10.48 -43.42
C THR A 156 -34.67 -9.22 -43.08
N SER A 157 -35.29 -8.62 -44.09
CA SER A 157 -35.85 -7.26 -44.04
C SER A 157 -37.27 -7.19 -44.57
N VAL A 158 -38.04 -6.18 -44.11
CA VAL A 158 -39.42 -5.80 -44.52
C VAL A 158 -40.50 -6.88 -44.29
N SER A 159 -41.79 -6.58 -44.07
CA SER A 159 -42.56 -5.31 -44.04
C SER A 159 -43.87 -5.47 -43.22
N SER A 160 -44.47 -4.36 -42.75
CA SER A 160 -45.93 -4.08 -42.64
C SER A 160 -46.86 -5.08 -41.89
N THR A 161 -47.91 -4.69 -41.15
CA THR A 161 -48.77 -3.50 -41.22
C THR A 161 -49.54 -3.31 -39.89
N ASP A 162 -50.38 -2.27 -39.81
CA ASP A 162 -51.22 -1.85 -38.69
C ASP A 162 -52.40 -2.81 -38.30
N VAL A 163 -53.16 -2.34 -37.29
CA VAL A 163 -54.60 -2.60 -36.98
C VAL A 163 -54.92 -3.39 -35.70
N GLN A 164 -55.11 -2.61 -34.62
CA GLN A 164 -56.25 -2.57 -33.68
C GLN A 164 -57.01 -3.85 -33.21
N ASP A 165 -57.18 -3.88 -31.88
CA ASP A 165 -58.45 -4.01 -31.13
C ASP A 165 -58.97 -5.33 -30.51
N GLN A 166 -59.72 -5.11 -29.41
CA GLN A 166 -60.81 -5.92 -28.82
C GLN A 166 -60.53 -7.32 -28.23
N SER A 167 -60.15 -7.30 -26.94
CA SER A 167 -60.93 -7.79 -25.78
C SER A 167 -61.72 -9.12 -25.82
N ILE A 168 -61.72 -9.85 -24.68
CA ILE A 168 -62.96 -10.26 -23.96
C ILE A 168 -62.69 -10.79 -22.52
N VAL A 169 -63.32 -10.12 -21.55
CA VAL A 169 -63.98 -10.57 -20.27
C VAL A 169 -63.37 -11.68 -19.38
N GLY A 170 -63.24 -11.41 -18.07
CA GLY A 170 -63.03 -12.41 -17.01
C GLY A 170 -63.09 -11.89 -15.55
N VAL A 171 -64.30 -11.83 -14.97
CA VAL A 171 -64.69 -11.55 -13.55
C VAL A 171 -63.83 -12.29 -12.48
N HIS A 172 -63.70 -11.88 -11.19
CA HIS A 172 -64.56 -11.10 -10.27
C HIS A 172 -63.79 -10.17 -9.29
N GLU A 173 -64.46 -9.09 -8.87
CA GLU A 173 -64.83 -8.69 -7.47
C GLU A 173 -64.20 -9.40 -6.26
N GLN A 174 -64.06 -8.83 -5.04
CA GLN A 174 -64.47 -7.57 -4.37
C GLN A 174 -63.40 -7.30 -3.25
N GLU A 175 -63.36 -6.25 -2.39
CA GLU A 175 -64.35 -5.29 -1.89
C GLU A 175 -63.69 -3.93 -1.50
N LYS A 176 -64.45 -2.98 -0.93
CA LYS A 176 -64.05 -1.59 -0.65
C LYS A 176 -63.72 -1.34 0.82
N SER A 177 -62.88 -0.34 1.09
CA SER A 177 -63.31 0.77 1.97
C SER A 177 -62.68 2.09 1.53
N VAL A 178 -63.39 3.20 1.75
CA VAL A 178 -63.00 4.56 1.34
C VAL A 178 -63.50 5.53 2.39
N ILE A 179 -62.63 6.45 2.86
CA ILE A 179 -63.05 7.78 3.30
C ILE A 179 -62.11 8.78 2.64
N SER A 180 -62.67 9.64 1.80
CA SER A 180 -62.01 10.83 1.25
C SER A 180 -62.29 12.05 2.11
N PHE A 181 -61.45 13.07 2.01
CA PHE A 181 -61.92 14.46 2.03
C PHE A 181 -61.13 15.31 1.03
N HIS A 182 -61.65 16.49 0.73
CA HIS A 182 -61.42 17.25 -0.51
C HIS A 182 -60.83 18.64 -0.21
N GLU A 183 -60.07 19.18 -1.17
CA GLU A 183 -59.98 20.64 -1.47
C GLU A 183 -59.26 21.53 -0.41
N GLN A 184 -58.71 22.72 -0.72
CA GLN A 184 -58.39 23.38 -2.01
C GLN A 184 -57.26 24.43 -1.83
N ASP A 185 -56.56 24.71 -2.94
CA ASP A 185 -55.96 25.99 -3.38
C ASP A 185 -55.35 27.06 -2.40
N ARG A 186 -54.10 27.45 -2.74
CA ARG A 186 -53.58 28.84 -2.91
C ARG A 186 -53.16 29.76 -1.72
N SER A 187 -51.83 29.76 -1.50
CA SER A 187 -50.88 30.84 -1.89
C SER A 187 -50.74 32.20 -1.13
N ILE A 188 -49.50 32.71 -1.14
CA ILE A 188 -49.06 34.14 -1.16
C ILE A 188 -48.83 34.91 0.18
N VAL A 189 -47.52 35.00 0.53
CA VAL A 189 -46.74 36.23 0.89
C VAL A 189 -46.70 36.84 2.33
N HIS A 190 -45.46 37.22 2.71
CA HIS A 190 -44.98 38.27 3.63
C HIS A 190 -44.53 38.00 5.10
N LEU A 191 -43.53 38.81 5.47
CA LEU A 191 -42.92 39.13 6.78
C LEU A 191 -43.93 39.89 7.69
N PRO A 192 -43.75 40.06 9.04
CA PRO A 192 -42.51 40.58 9.68
C PRO A 192 -42.21 40.16 11.15
N LYS A 193 -41.27 40.89 11.80
CA LYS A 193 -40.80 40.77 13.20
C LYS A 193 -41.79 41.33 14.23
N GLN A 194 -41.80 40.79 15.47
CA GLN A 194 -41.91 41.55 16.74
C GLN A 194 -41.47 40.71 17.97
N SER A 195 -41.65 41.20 19.22
CA SER A 195 -40.63 41.00 20.30
C SER A 195 -41.10 41.03 21.78
N GLN A 196 -40.35 40.31 22.65
CA GLN A 196 -40.17 40.53 24.12
C GLN A 196 -41.38 40.26 25.06
N PRO A 197 -41.29 40.27 26.43
CA PRO A 197 -40.23 40.84 27.32
C PRO A 197 -39.78 40.07 28.62
N SER A 198 -38.73 40.61 29.28
CA SER A 198 -38.39 40.49 30.74
C SER A 198 -37.92 39.12 31.28
N VAL A 199 -37.10 38.99 32.35
CA VAL A 199 -36.85 39.83 33.56
C VAL A 199 -35.35 40.15 33.79
N SER A 200 -35.06 41.18 34.60
CA SER A 200 -33.73 41.76 34.87
C SER A 200 -33.19 41.54 36.29
N VAL A 201 -31.86 41.49 36.45
CA VAL A 201 -31.12 41.94 37.66
C VAL A 201 -29.78 42.57 37.23
N THR A 202 -29.39 43.69 37.84
CA THR A 202 -28.16 44.45 37.57
C THR A 202 -26.97 43.99 38.45
N ARG A 203 -25.73 44.22 38.02
CA ARG A 203 -24.52 44.10 38.87
C ARG A 203 -23.80 45.44 39.03
N GLN A 204 -23.49 45.80 40.28
CA GLN A 204 -22.38 46.69 40.68
C GLN A 204 -22.10 46.48 42.18
N ASP A 205 -20.86 46.09 42.52
CA ASP A 205 -19.97 46.46 43.67
C ASP A 205 -20.58 46.79 45.06
N PRO A 206 -19.93 46.45 46.21
CA PRO A 206 -18.52 46.84 46.47
C PRO A 206 -17.64 46.10 47.54
N VAL A 207 -16.33 46.46 47.56
CA VAL A 207 -15.46 46.78 48.74
C VAL A 207 -14.80 45.69 49.67
N LYS A 208 -13.45 45.62 49.57
CA LYS A 208 -12.34 45.64 50.57
C LYS A 208 -12.11 44.61 51.73
N GLU A 209 -10.80 44.35 51.96
CA GLU A 209 -10.05 44.11 53.24
C GLU A 209 -10.37 42.83 54.06
N LYS A 210 -9.46 42.13 54.78
CA LYS A 210 -8.03 42.22 55.20
C LYS A 210 -7.43 40.78 55.23
N THR A 211 -6.16 40.46 54.96
CA THR A 211 -4.88 40.73 55.69
C THR A 211 -4.68 39.92 56.99
N ILE A 212 -3.44 39.45 57.27
CA ILE A 212 -2.87 38.66 58.42
C ILE A 212 -2.46 37.23 57.97
N THR A 213 -1.21 37.00 57.53
CA THR A 213 0.05 36.68 58.29
C THR A 213 -0.05 35.37 59.10
N SER A 214 0.67 34.26 58.84
CA SER A 214 2.07 33.97 58.42
C SER A 214 2.98 33.54 59.58
N GLY A 215 3.64 32.41 59.40
CA GLY A 215 4.79 31.92 60.18
C GLY A 215 4.73 30.41 60.40
N GLN A 216 5.83 29.68 60.55
CA GLN A 216 7.24 29.82 60.15
C GLN A 216 7.98 28.56 60.70
N ASP A 217 9.21 28.34 60.20
CA ASP A 217 10.33 27.58 60.81
C ASP A 217 10.49 26.08 60.42
N VAL A 218 11.46 25.72 59.54
CA VAL A 218 12.87 25.19 59.72
C VAL A 218 12.98 23.85 60.48
N ASP A 219 13.94 22.92 60.25
CA ASP A 219 15.30 22.92 59.61
C ASP A 219 15.35 21.98 58.36
N GLU A 220 16.34 21.89 57.43
CA GLU A 220 17.84 21.91 57.41
C GLU A 220 18.50 20.69 58.11
N GLU A 221 19.62 20.06 57.69
CA GLU A 221 20.77 20.35 56.77
C GLU A 221 21.02 19.16 55.76
N ALA A 222 21.56 19.29 54.53
CA ALA A 222 22.96 19.54 54.05
C ALA A 222 23.95 18.34 54.21
N LEU A 223 25.09 18.19 53.51
CA LEU A 223 25.81 19.00 52.48
C LEU A 223 25.65 18.34 51.07
N GLU A 224 26.55 18.25 50.06
CA GLU A 224 27.98 18.59 49.78
C GLU A 224 28.13 18.62 48.22
N ALA A 225 28.68 19.64 47.53
CA ALA A 225 30.08 20.09 47.32
C ALA A 225 30.93 19.15 46.42
N ASP A 226 31.74 19.57 45.42
CA ASP A 226 32.01 20.86 44.74
C ASP A 226 31.95 20.64 43.20
N GLU A 227 31.78 21.58 42.25
CA GLU A 227 32.04 23.04 42.12
C GLU A 227 33.49 23.43 41.67
N ALA A 228 33.60 24.33 40.68
CA ALA A 228 34.82 25.03 40.25
C ALA A 228 34.46 26.24 39.35
N MET A 229 34.83 27.45 39.78
CA MET A 229 34.28 28.71 39.24
C MET A 229 34.97 29.27 37.98
N VAL A 230 34.17 29.91 37.11
CA VAL A 230 34.51 31.18 36.44
C VAL A 230 33.30 32.10 36.60
N ALA A 231 33.53 33.36 36.99
CA ALA A 231 32.44 34.29 37.36
C ALA A 231 31.96 35.17 36.20
N GLU A 232 30.67 35.49 36.20
CA GLU A 232 30.12 36.70 35.58
C GLU A 232 29.50 37.59 36.67
N ASP A 233 29.55 38.91 36.48
CA ASP A 233 29.41 39.92 37.53
C ASP A 233 28.18 40.83 37.33
N ASP A 234 27.71 41.49 38.40
CA ASP A 234 26.41 42.17 38.46
C ASP A 234 26.42 43.55 37.77
N LEU A 235 25.67 43.70 36.67
CA LEU A 235 25.43 45.01 36.02
C LEU A 235 23.97 45.25 35.65
N ARG A 236 23.36 46.20 36.37
CA ARG A 236 22.20 47.01 35.96
C ARG A 236 22.67 48.30 35.27
N ILE A 237 21.72 49.09 34.76
CA ILE A 237 21.87 50.50 34.27
C ILE A 237 22.52 50.54 32.86
N PRO A 238 22.22 51.51 31.96
CA PRO A 238 21.32 52.67 32.06
C PRO A 238 20.12 52.70 31.07
N LYS A 239 19.20 53.63 31.32
CA LYS A 239 18.74 54.54 30.24
C LYS A 239 19.68 55.75 30.27
N ASP A 240 20.14 56.21 29.12
CA ASP A 240 20.14 57.64 28.70
C ASP A 240 21.18 57.93 27.59
N GLU A 241 20.79 58.88 26.73
CA GLU A 241 21.57 59.93 26.06
C GLU A 241 22.88 59.71 25.26
N GLN A 242 22.97 60.49 24.17
CA GLN A 242 24.18 60.97 23.45
C GLN A 242 25.00 59.92 22.66
N CYS A 243 25.83 60.28 21.68
CA CYS A 243 26.27 61.62 21.24
C CYS A 243 26.26 61.77 19.70
N GLU A 244 26.44 63.00 19.23
CA GLU A 244 26.46 63.39 17.81
C GLU A 244 27.76 62.97 17.08
N SER A 245 27.69 62.90 15.75
CA SER A 245 28.86 63.05 14.87
C SER A 245 28.52 64.03 13.76
N ASP A 246 29.06 65.24 13.81
CA ASP A 246 28.69 66.34 12.92
C ASP A 246 28.93 66.04 11.43
N THR A 247 27.92 66.29 10.60
CA THR A 247 28.15 66.82 9.24
C THR A 247 26.97 67.66 8.78
N GLU A 248 27.10 68.98 9.00
CA GLU A 248 26.40 70.10 8.34
C GLU A 248 24.96 69.87 7.83
N SER A 249 23.97 70.32 8.63
CA SER A 249 22.61 70.55 8.16
C SER A 249 22.55 71.73 7.17
N VAL A 250 22.89 71.48 5.90
CA VAL A 250 22.66 72.46 4.83
C VAL A 250 21.17 72.52 4.53
N GLN A 251 20.54 73.54 5.10
CA GLN A 251 19.29 74.18 4.71
C GLN A 251 18.77 73.80 3.31
N ASP A 252 17.64 73.09 3.26
CA ASP A 252 16.61 73.43 2.27
C ASP A 252 15.20 73.10 2.79
N CYS A 253 14.74 73.91 3.75
CA CYS A 253 13.31 74.13 3.90
C CYS A 253 12.79 74.77 2.60
N LEU A 254 12.26 73.94 1.70
CA LEU A 254 11.31 74.40 0.69
C LEU A 254 10.13 75.05 1.41
N ASP A 255 10.21 76.37 1.52
CA ASP A 255 9.19 77.25 2.10
C ASP A 255 7.80 76.79 1.66
N VAL A 256 6.87 76.67 2.61
CA VAL A 256 5.50 76.22 2.34
C VAL A 256 4.84 77.11 1.27
N GLN A 257 5.22 78.40 1.18
CA GLN A 257 4.76 79.30 0.13
C GLN A 257 5.41 79.03 -1.24
N VAL A 258 6.65 78.51 -1.28
CA VAL A 258 7.32 78.04 -2.51
C VAL A 258 6.75 76.69 -2.95
N LEU A 259 6.47 75.79 -2.01
CA LEU A 259 5.81 74.50 -2.27
C LEU A 259 4.40 74.71 -2.82
N MET A 260 3.57 75.54 -2.17
CA MET A 260 2.26 75.93 -2.67
C MET A 260 2.35 76.60 -4.04
N ARG A 261 3.28 77.56 -4.24
CA ARG A 261 3.45 78.22 -5.54
C ARG A 261 3.82 77.22 -6.64
N ARG A 262 4.69 76.25 -6.37
CA ARG A 262 5.03 75.21 -7.36
C ARG A 262 3.86 74.25 -7.62
N LEU A 263 3.02 73.96 -6.63
CA LEU A 263 1.77 73.21 -6.84
C LEU A 263 0.72 74.02 -7.64
N GLU A 264 0.62 75.34 -7.42
CA GLU A 264 -0.19 76.24 -8.26
C GLU A 264 0.35 76.27 -9.71
N GLU A 265 1.65 76.46 -9.90
CA GLU A 265 2.31 76.43 -11.22
C GLU A 265 2.10 75.09 -11.94
N LEU A 266 2.16 73.95 -11.22
CA LEU A 266 1.86 72.63 -11.78
C LEU A 266 0.37 72.44 -12.10
N ALA A 267 -0.53 72.95 -11.27
CA ALA A 267 -1.97 72.91 -11.51
C ALA A 267 -2.35 73.75 -12.75
N ASP A 268 -1.86 74.99 -12.85
CA ASP A 268 -2.12 75.88 -13.99
C ASP A 268 -1.48 75.33 -15.29
N LYS A 269 -0.28 74.76 -15.22
CA LYS A 269 0.40 74.08 -16.34
C LYS A 269 -0.40 72.88 -16.86
N ASN A 270 -0.89 72.02 -15.96
CA ASN A 270 -1.67 70.84 -16.35
C ASN A 270 -3.08 71.21 -16.84
N TYR A 271 -3.74 72.18 -16.20
CA TYR A 271 -5.01 72.75 -16.66
C TYR A 271 -4.89 73.30 -18.08
N SER A 272 -3.82 74.07 -18.36
CA SER A 272 -3.53 74.65 -19.68
C SER A 272 -3.11 73.62 -20.74
N ALA A 273 -2.74 72.41 -20.33
CA ALA A 273 -2.39 71.29 -21.20
C ALA A 273 -3.53 70.28 -21.39
N GLU A 274 -4.73 70.57 -20.86
CA GLU A 274 -5.90 69.67 -20.80
C GLU A 274 -5.66 68.36 -20.00
N ASN A 275 -4.59 68.28 -19.20
CA ASN A 275 -4.27 67.14 -18.35
C ASN A 275 -5.23 67.07 -17.15
N LYS A 276 -6.08 66.03 -17.13
CA LYS A 276 -7.08 65.83 -16.05
C LYS A 276 -6.47 65.61 -14.67
N CYS A 277 -5.25 65.08 -14.57
CA CYS A 277 -4.58 64.78 -13.31
C CYS A 277 -3.07 65.09 -13.35
N PHE A 278 -2.46 65.26 -12.18
CA PHE A 278 -1.00 65.30 -12.00
C PHE A 278 -0.61 64.71 -10.64
N VAL A 279 0.70 64.52 -10.41
CA VAL A 279 1.24 64.04 -9.13
C VAL A 279 2.34 64.95 -8.60
N PHE A 280 2.53 64.95 -7.28
CA PHE A 280 3.64 65.60 -6.61
C PHE A 280 4.29 64.67 -5.58
N PRO A 281 5.64 64.54 -5.56
CA PRO A 281 6.61 65.11 -6.50
C PRO A 281 6.42 64.63 -7.95
N GLU A 282 6.94 65.39 -8.93
CA GLU A 282 6.82 65.07 -10.37
C GLU A 282 7.54 63.75 -10.73
N ALA A 283 8.55 63.35 -9.96
CA ALA A 283 9.21 62.05 -10.05
C ALA A 283 8.74 61.14 -8.90
N VAL A 284 7.99 60.09 -9.24
CA VAL A 284 7.46 59.12 -8.27
C VAL A 284 8.55 58.10 -7.95
N LYS A 285 8.92 57.97 -6.67
CA LYS A 285 9.94 57.01 -6.21
C LYS A 285 9.33 55.89 -5.39
N ALA A 286 9.93 54.71 -5.46
CA ALA A 286 9.63 53.61 -4.55
C ALA A 286 10.00 53.99 -3.11
N ASP A 287 9.27 53.43 -2.14
CA ASP A 287 9.37 53.72 -0.70
C ASP A 287 9.14 55.20 -0.33
N SER A 288 8.18 55.85 -0.99
CA SER A 288 7.85 57.27 -0.79
C SER A 288 6.35 57.53 -0.58
N VAL A 289 5.96 58.78 -0.36
CA VAL A 289 4.55 59.20 -0.32
C VAL A 289 4.35 60.29 -1.38
N ILE A 290 3.32 60.13 -2.21
CA ILE A 290 2.92 61.08 -3.24
C ILE A 290 1.54 61.65 -2.98
N ASP A 291 1.33 62.90 -3.38
CA ASP A 291 0.02 63.52 -3.52
C ASP A 291 -0.44 63.38 -4.98
N ILE A 292 -1.56 62.70 -5.23
CA ILE A 292 -2.20 62.64 -6.56
C ILE A 292 -3.33 63.66 -6.62
N TYR A 293 -3.37 64.47 -7.68
CA TYR A 293 -4.36 65.52 -7.92
C TYR A 293 -5.20 65.23 -9.18
N LEU A 294 -6.53 65.33 -9.08
CA LEU A 294 -7.50 65.25 -10.17
C LEU A 294 -8.27 66.58 -10.28
N ASN A 295 -8.42 67.13 -11.49
CA ASN A 295 -9.35 68.23 -11.74
C ASN A 295 -10.75 67.67 -11.99
N ARG A 296 -11.62 67.74 -10.97
CA ARG A 296 -12.99 67.22 -11.06
C ARG A 296 -13.76 67.85 -12.22
N SER A 297 -13.62 69.16 -12.42
CA SER A 297 -14.36 69.90 -13.46
C SER A 297 -13.98 69.54 -14.91
N MET A 298 -12.85 68.86 -15.12
CA MET A 298 -12.38 68.38 -16.43
C MET A 298 -12.59 66.86 -16.62
N SER A 299 -13.29 66.22 -15.68
CA SER A 299 -13.51 64.77 -15.65
C SER A 299 -14.97 64.38 -15.84
N ALA A 300 -15.22 63.11 -16.12
CA ALA A 300 -16.57 62.52 -16.08
C ALA A 300 -17.27 62.66 -14.69
N LEU A 301 -16.52 63.02 -13.64
CA LEU A 301 -17.00 63.15 -12.25
C LEU A 301 -17.38 64.59 -11.87
N ALA A 302 -17.48 65.52 -12.84
CA ALA A 302 -17.70 66.95 -12.61
C ALA A 302 -18.88 67.31 -11.69
N SER A 303 -19.96 66.52 -11.73
CA SER A 303 -21.18 66.72 -10.94
C SER A 303 -21.22 65.93 -9.63
N GLU A 304 -20.23 65.06 -9.37
CA GLU A 304 -20.37 64.00 -8.37
C GLU A 304 -20.03 64.48 -6.94
N PRO A 305 -20.75 63.96 -5.91
CA PRO A 305 -20.60 64.39 -4.51
C PRO A 305 -19.44 63.71 -3.78
N GLY A 306 -18.91 62.62 -4.33
CA GLY A 306 -17.76 61.89 -3.82
C GLY A 306 -16.88 61.44 -4.97
N ILE A 307 -15.57 61.47 -4.76
CA ILE A 307 -14.58 60.95 -5.70
C ILE A 307 -13.64 60.02 -4.93
N PHE A 308 -13.37 58.89 -5.54
CA PHE A 308 -12.43 57.89 -5.06
C PHE A 308 -11.42 57.59 -6.17
N ILE A 309 -10.17 57.33 -5.79
CA ILE A 309 -9.20 56.65 -6.65
C ILE A 309 -9.29 55.15 -6.32
N LYS A 310 -9.27 54.31 -7.34
CA LYS A 310 -9.09 52.86 -7.22
C LYS A 310 -7.91 52.47 -8.07
N GLY A 311 -6.96 51.76 -7.48
CA GLY A 311 -5.74 51.38 -8.18
C GLY A 311 -5.08 50.16 -7.58
N ALA A 312 -3.96 49.78 -8.19
CA ALA A 312 -3.10 48.70 -7.78
C ALA A 312 -1.70 48.90 -8.38
N LEU A 313 -0.73 48.19 -7.84
CA LEU A 313 0.66 48.29 -8.23
C LEU A 313 1.00 47.24 -9.29
N ASN A 314 2.03 47.54 -10.09
CA ASN A 314 2.67 46.64 -11.03
C ASN A 314 1.68 45.98 -12.01
N GLY A 315 0.82 46.77 -12.65
CA GLY A 315 -0.11 46.31 -13.69
C GLY A 315 -1.37 45.62 -13.20
N TRP A 316 -2.00 46.14 -12.14
CA TRP A 316 -3.12 45.50 -11.43
C TRP A 316 -2.80 44.12 -10.84
N ARG A 317 -1.53 43.79 -10.63
CA ARG A 317 -1.09 42.47 -10.12
C ARG A 317 -0.96 42.44 -8.60
N TRP A 318 -0.80 43.58 -7.93
CA TRP A 318 -0.42 43.62 -6.51
C TRP A 318 -1.04 44.80 -5.73
N LYS A 319 -1.30 44.58 -4.44
CA LYS A 319 -1.81 45.56 -3.45
C LYS A 319 -2.83 46.57 -4.02
N PHE A 320 -4.02 46.06 -4.29
CA PHE A 320 -5.19 46.87 -4.63
C PHE A 320 -5.55 47.82 -3.48
N PHE A 321 -5.88 49.07 -3.80
CA PHE A 321 -6.35 50.08 -2.85
C PHE A 321 -7.57 50.83 -3.40
N THR A 322 -8.30 51.51 -2.52
CA THR A 322 -9.36 52.44 -2.90
C THR A 322 -9.42 53.54 -1.86
N GLU A 323 -9.04 54.76 -2.25
CA GLU A 323 -8.91 55.91 -1.36
C GLU A 323 -9.83 57.05 -1.76
N LYS A 324 -10.26 57.85 -0.80
CA LYS A 324 -11.15 58.99 -1.05
C LYS A 324 -10.34 60.25 -1.37
N LEU A 325 -10.74 60.97 -2.41
CA LEU A 325 -10.19 62.28 -2.72
C LEU A 325 -10.88 63.37 -1.89
N HIS A 326 -10.08 64.35 -1.45
CA HIS A 326 -10.50 65.54 -0.72
C HIS A 326 -10.26 66.77 -1.60
N LYS A 327 -11.12 67.80 -1.52
CA LYS A 327 -10.86 69.04 -2.28
C LYS A 327 -9.58 69.70 -1.77
N SER A 328 -8.68 70.04 -2.71
CA SER A 328 -7.40 70.70 -2.40
C SER A 328 -7.55 72.21 -2.22
N GLU A 329 -6.49 72.86 -1.70
CA GLU A 329 -6.41 74.31 -1.54
C GLU A 329 -5.97 75.05 -2.82
N LEU A 330 -5.73 74.31 -3.92
CA LEU A 330 -5.27 74.86 -5.20
C LEU A 330 -6.41 75.55 -5.98
N ARG A 331 -6.05 76.51 -6.85
CA ARG A 331 -7.02 77.28 -7.64
C ARG A 331 -7.72 76.39 -8.67
N GLY A 332 -9.05 76.37 -8.62
CA GLY A 332 -9.90 75.58 -9.50
C GLY A 332 -10.75 74.54 -8.75
N ASP A 333 -11.00 73.40 -9.38
CA ASP A 333 -11.68 72.26 -8.76
C ASP A 333 -10.77 71.02 -8.72
N TRP A 334 -9.56 71.23 -8.21
CA TRP A 334 -8.57 70.18 -7.95
C TRP A 334 -8.86 69.47 -6.64
N TRP A 335 -8.85 68.14 -6.67
CA TRP A 335 -9.08 67.24 -5.55
C TRP A 335 -7.88 66.29 -5.44
N CYS A 336 -7.48 65.92 -4.22
CA CYS A 336 -6.27 65.16 -3.97
C CYS A 336 -6.41 64.07 -2.89
N CYS A 337 -5.48 63.11 -2.93
CA CYS A 337 -5.27 62.11 -1.90
C CYS A 337 -3.77 61.78 -1.77
N LYS A 338 -3.35 61.34 -0.59
CA LYS A 338 -1.99 60.83 -0.34
C LYS A 338 -1.94 59.33 -0.51
N LEU A 339 -0.95 58.85 -1.24
CA LEU A 339 -0.67 57.43 -1.44
C LEU A 339 0.79 57.13 -1.11
N HIS A 340 1.01 56.10 -0.31
CA HIS A 340 2.34 55.55 -0.10
C HIS A 340 2.65 54.55 -1.22
N ILE A 341 3.81 54.70 -1.84
CA ILE A 341 4.34 53.82 -2.88
C ILE A 341 5.36 52.88 -2.22
N PRO A 342 5.06 51.58 -2.06
CA PRO A 342 5.98 50.63 -1.40
C PRO A 342 7.27 50.44 -2.21
N LYS A 343 8.33 49.97 -1.53
CA LYS A 343 9.63 49.70 -2.17
C LYS A 343 9.56 48.75 -3.38
N GLN A 344 8.60 47.82 -3.39
CA GLN A 344 8.43 46.80 -4.44
C GLN A 344 7.61 47.28 -5.66
N ALA A 345 7.20 48.55 -5.71
CA ALA A 345 6.51 49.12 -6.86
C ALA A 345 7.51 49.56 -7.94
N TYR A 346 7.25 49.17 -9.19
CA TYR A 346 7.84 49.76 -10.41
C TYR A 346 6.78 50.50 -11.25
N ARG A 347 5.48 50.22 -11.01
CA ARG A 347 4.36 50.89 -11.67
C ARG A 347 3.16 51.06 -10.75
N LEU A 348 2.36 52.09 -10.99
CA LEU A 348 1.06 52.32 -10.36
C LEU A 348 0.00 52.51 -11.46
N ASP A 349 -1.06 51.71 -11.40
CA ASP A 349 -2.17 51.68 -12.35
C ASP A 349 -3.48 52.02 -11.61
N PHE A 350 -4.27 52.97 -12.11
CA PHE A 350 -5.46 53.48 -11.39
C PHE A 350 -6.53 54.13 -12.26
N VAL A 351 -7.73 54.25 -11.69
CA VAL A 351 -8.88 54.99 -12.23
C VAL A 351 -9.53 55.83 -11.13
N PHE A 352 -10.29 56.86 -11.51
CA PHE A 352 -11.14 57.61 -10.57
C PHE A 352 -12.61 57.24 -10.78
N PHE A 353 -13.41 57.24 -9.72
CA PHE A 353 -14.84 56.90 -9.81
C PHE A 353 -15.66 57.55 -8.69
N ASN A 354 -16.99 57.57 -8.84
CA ASN A 354 -17.89 58.20 -7.86
C ASN A 354 -18.24 57.31 -6.64
N GLY A 355 -17.86 56.03 -6.68
CA GLY A 355 -18.25 55.00 -5.72
C GLY A 355 -19.14 53.90 -6.31
N ASP A 356 -19.88 54.22 -7.38
CA ASP A 356 -20.86 53.35 -8.03
C ASP A 356 -20.45 52.99 -9.48
N THR A 357 -21.07 53.66 -10.46
CA THR A 357 -21.04 53.29 -11.89
C THR A 357 -20.38 54.32 -12.80
N ILE A 358 -20.02 55.50 -12.29
CA ILE A 358 -19.39 56.56 -13.10
C ILE A 358 -17.88 56.55 -12.85
N TYR A 359 -17.11 56.32 -13.91
CA TYR A 359 -15.66 56.22 -13.91
C TYR A 359 -15.05 57.27 -14.82
N GLU A 360 -13.93 57.85 -14.39
CA GLU A 360 -12.98 58.58 -15.23
C GLU A 360 -11.74 57.67 -15.39
N ASN A 361 -11.60 57.12 -16.60
CA ASN A 361 -10.53 56.23 -17.02
C ASN A 361 -9.90 56.72 -18.34
N ASN A 362 -9.47 57.99 -18.36
CA ASN A 362 -8.63 58.60 -19.40
C ASN A 362 -8.96 58.17 -20.85
N ASN A 363 -10.24 58.24 -21.22
CA ASN A 363 -10.77 57.79 -22.50
C ASN A 363 -10.55 56.28 -22.77
N TYR A 364 -11.05 55.42 -21.88
CA TYR A 364 -10.96 53.95 -21.92
C TYR A 364 -9.55 53.35 -21.72
N ASN A 365 -8.64 54.08 -21.08
CA ASN A 365 -7.32 53.59 -20.67
C ASN A 365 -7.09 53.97 -19.21
N ASP A 366 -6.60 53.05 -18.38
CA ASP A 366 -6.29 53.38 -16.99
C ASP A 366 -5.15 54.40 -16.92
N PHE A 367 -5.10 55.21 -15.85
CA PHE A 367 -3.98 56.10 -15.60
C PHE A 367 -2.79 55.26 -15.12
N ILE A 368 -1.62 55.48 -15.73
CA ILE A 368 -0.39 54.73 -15.44
C ILE A 368 0.71 55.71 -15.03
N LEU A 369 1.34 55.46 -13.88
CA LEU A 369 2.53 56.14 -13.41
C LEU A 369 3.68 55.14 -13.32
N GLN A 370 4.84 55.50 -13.88
CA GLN A 370 6.08 54.76 -13.68
C GLN A 370 6.70 55.17 -12.34
N VAL A 371 7.32 54.22 -11.64
CA VAL A 371 7.96 54.43 -10.34
C VAL A 371 9.46 54.21 -10.48
N GLU A 372 10.28 55.19 -10.09
CA GLU A 372 11.73 55.03 -9.97
C GLU A 372 12.02 54.03 -8.82
N SER A 373 12.53 52.85 -9.16
CA SER A 373 12.78 51.75 -8.23
C SER A 373 13.98 50.90 -8.67
N ASP A 374 14.63 50.25 -7.71
CA ASP A 374 15.63 49.20 -7.98
C ASP A 374 14.99 47.87 -8.41
N MET A 375 13.66 47.75 -8.28
CA MET A 375 12.88 46.57 -8.68
C MET A 375 12.40 46.69 -10.13
N ASP A 376 12.73 45.70 -10.96
CA ASP A 376 12.17 45.54 -12.30
C ASP A 376 11.09 44.44 -12.34
N GLU A 377 10.46 44.27 -13.51
CA GLU A 377 9.37 43.31 -13.72
C GLU A 377 9.78 41.85 -13.46
N HIS A 378 11.03 41.48 -13.78
CA HIS A 378 11.57 40.14 -13.52
C HIS A 378 11.87 39.92 -12.03
N SER A 379 12.43 40.92 -11.35
CA SER A 379 12.71 40.89 -9.92
C SER A 379 11.42 40.89 -9.10
N PHE A 380 10.38 41.56 -9.60
CA PHE A 380 9.05 41.56 -8.98
C PHE A 380 8.34 40.20 -9.09
N GLU A 381 8.53 39.47 -10.19
CA GLU A 381 8.02 38.09 -10.31
C GLU A 381 8.64 37.19 -9.23
N GLY A 382 9.96 37.29 -9.01
CA GLY A 382 10.65 36.59 -7.92
C GLY A 382 10.12 36.96 -6.53
N PHE A 383 9.84 38.25 -6.29
CA PHE A 383 9.22 38.70 -5.04
C PHE A 383 7.80 38.14 -4.85
N LEU A 384 6.97 38.07 -5.90
CA LEU A 384 5.63 37.47 -5.83
C LEU A 384 5.69 35.98 -5.46
N VAL A 385 6.66 35.25 -6.01
CA VAL A 385 6.90 33.84 -5.68
C VAL A 385 7.31 33.70 -4.20
N GLU A 386 8.21 34.55 -3.69
CA GLU A 386 8.63 34.52 -2.28
C GLU A 386 7.49 34.91 -1.31
N GLU A 387 6.70 35.95 -1.64
CA GLU A 387 5.52 36.34 -0.84
C GLU A 387 4.47 35.22 -0.81
N LYS A 388 4.29 34.52 -1.95
CA LYS A 388 3.38 33.37 -2.04
C LYS A 388 3.89 32.15 -1.29
N GLN A 389 5.20 31.89 -1.30
CA GLN A 389 5.82 30.85 -0.48
C GLN A 389 5.53 31.08 1.01
N ARG A 390 5.79 32.29 1.53
CA ARG A 390 5.51 32.61 2.94
C ARG A 390 4.03 32.50 3.32
N GLU A 391 3.10 32.80 2.39
CA GLU A 391 1.66 32.58 2.63
C GLU A 391 1.32 31.09 2.70
N LEU A 392 1.84 30.27 1.78
CA LEU A 392 1.63 28.82 1.76
C LEU A 392 2.24 28.14 2.98
N GLU A 393 3.44 28.54 3.40
CA GLU A 393 4.10 28.09 4.63
C GLU A 393 3.26 28.43 5.86
N ARG A 394 2.70 29.65 5.95
CA ARG A 394 1.83 30.02 7.08
C ARG A 394 0.55 29.19 7.11
N LEU A 395 -0.11 28.97 5.96
CA LEU A 395 -1.31 28.14 5.88
C LEU A 395 -1.02 26.67 6.22
N ALA A 396 0.11 26.13 5.76
CA ALA A 396 0.56 24.79 6.11
C ALA A 396 0.88 24.66 7.61
N ALA A 397 1.47 25.68 8.23
CA ALA A 397 1.71 25.72 9.67
C ALA A 397 0.40 25.82 10.47
N GLU A 398 -0.54 26.67 10.08
CA GLU A 398 -1.89 26.77 10.68
C GLU A 398 -2.66 25.44 10.59
N GLU A 399 -2.52 24.69 9.49
CA GLU A 399 -3.15 23.38 9.34
C GLU A 399 -2.43 22.28 10.14
N ALA A 400 -1.09 22.32 10.19
CA ALA A 400 -0.28 21.40 10.99
C ALA A 400 -0.56 21.58 12.49
N GLU A 401 -0.66 22.81 12.99
CA GLU A 401 -1.01 23.09 14.39
C GLU A 401 -2.39 22.51 14.74
N ARG A 402 -3.39 22.68 13.86
CA ARG A 402 -4.73 22.08 14.05
C ARG A 402 -4.69 20.55 14.07
N LYS A 403 -3.89 19.93 13.20
CA LYS A 403 -3.70 18.47 13.16
C LYS A 403 -3.01 17.96 14.43
N ILE A 404 -1.91 18.59 14.85
CA ILE A 404 -1.20 18.27 16.10
C ILE A 404 -2.15 18.38 17.30
N LYS A 405 -2.94 19.45 17.39
CA LYS A 405 -3.89 19.64 18.48
C LYS A 405 -5.01 18.59 18.50
N ALA A 406 -5.58 18.26 17.35
CA ALA A 406 -6.61 17.23 17.25
C ALA A 406 -6.07 15.83 17.61
N GLU A 407 -4.83 15.53 17.19
CA GLU A 407 -4.13 14.29 17.57
C GLU A 407 -3.85 14.24 19.08
N GLU A 408 -3.43 15.35 19.68
CA GLU A 408 -3.18 15.44 21.13
C GLU A 408 -4.48 15.33 21.95
N GLU A 409 -5.59 15.90 21.47
CA GLU A 409 -6.92 15.73 22.08
C GLU A 409 -7.40 14.27 21.98
N ARG A 410 -7.21 13.60 20.83
CA ARG A 410 -7.55 12.17 20.66
C ARG A 410 -6.69 11.28 21.57
N ARG A 411 -5.37 11.48 21.61
CA ARG A 411 -4.47 10.71 22.47
C ARG A 411 -4.83 10.87 23.95
N LYS A 412 -5.20 12.07 24.40
CA LYS A 412 -5.71 12.31 25.76
C LYS A 412 -7.04 11.60 26.05
N GLU A 413 -7.86 11.29 25.05
CA GLU A 413 -9.09 10.49 25.21
C GLU A 413 -8.77 8.99 25.23
N GLU A 414 -7.90 8.51 24.34
CA GLU A 414 -7.38 7.14 24.31
C GLU A 414 -6.66 6.77 25.63
N GLU A 415 -5.77 7.64 26.14
CA GLU A 415 -5.08 7.50 27.44
C GLU A 415 -6.07 7.36 28.61
N ARG A 416 -7.19 8.12 28.59
CA ARG A 416 -8.24 8.05 29.62
C ARG A 416 -9.06 6.77 29.52
N ALA A 417 -9.46 6.37 28.31
CA ALA A 417 -10.20 5.13 28.07
C ALA A 417 -9.38 3.90 28.45
N ALA A 418 -8.09 3.88 28.12
CA ALA A 418 -7.17 2.81 28.51
C ALA A 418 -6.99 2.76 30.04
N MET A 419 -6.89 3.91 30.72
CA MET A 419 -6.83 3.96 32.19
C MET A 419 -8.11 3.46 32.87
N GLU A 420 -9.29 3.71 32.30
CA GLU A 420 -10.55 3.17 32.82
C GLU A 420 -10.69 1.65 32.55
N ALA A 421 -10.16 1.18 31.42
CA ALA A 421 -10.08 -0.25 31.09
C ALA A 421 -9.14 -1.00 32.06
N ASP A 422 -7.91 -0.51 32.29
CA ASP A 422 -6.96 -1.07 33.27
C ASP A 422 -7.62 -1.23 34.65
N ARG A 423 -8.35 -0.18 35.09
CA ARG A 423 -9.00 -0.17 36.41
C ARG A 423 -10.16 -1.15 36.50
N THR A 424 -10.91 -1.30 35.41
CA THR A 424 -12.00 -2.28 35.31
C THR A 424 -11.44 -3.71 35.33
N GLN A 425 -10.32 -3.95 34.64
CA GLN A 425 -9.61 -5.22 34.66
C GLN A 425 -9.02 -5.51 36.05
N ALA A 426 -8.39 -4.52 36.71
CA ALA A 426 -7.86 -4.68 38.06
C ALA A 426 -8.93 -5.11 39.07
N LYS A 427 -10.12 -4.46 39.02
CA LYS A 427 -11.28 -4.86 39.83
C LYS A 427 -11.77 -6.28 39.54
N ALA A 428 -11.83 -6.68 38.27
CA ALA A 428 -12.22 -8.03 37.89
C ALA A 428 -11.23 -9.10 38.41
N VAL A 429 -9.92 -8.81 38.39
CA VAL A 429 -8.88 -9.68 38.96
C VAL A 429 -8.95 -9.73 40.49
N VAL A 430 -9.17 -8.59 41.16
CA VAL A 430 -9.39 -8.51 42.62
C VAL A 430 -10.61 -9.35 43.01
N GLU A 431 -11.75 -9.19 42.35
CA GLU A 431 -12.96 -9.94 42.65
C GLU A 431 -12.77 -11.45 42.39
N MET A 432 -12.07 -11.83 41.31
CA MET A 432 -11.71 -13.23 41.07
C MET A 432 -10.82 -13.79 42.20
N ASN A 433 -9.85 -13.02 42.67
CA ASN A 433 -8.94 -13.42 43.75
C ASN A 433 -9.64 -13.44 45.12
N ARG A 434 -10.60 -12.57 45.37
CA ARG A 434 -11.46 -12.58 46.56
C ARG A 434 -12.31 -13.84 46.63
N ASN A 435 -12.97 -14.19 45.53
CA ASN A 435 -13.78 -15.42 45.45
C ASN A 435 -12.91 -16.70 45.60
N LYS A 436 -11.70 -16.72 45.04
CA LYS A 436 -10.71 -17.79 45.31
C LYS A 436 -10.36 -17.85 46.81
N LEU A 437 -9.95 -16.73 47.41
CA LEU A 437 -9.50 -16.69 48.80
C LEU A 437 -10.61 -17.10 49.77
N GLN A 438 -11.86 -16.68 49.54
CA GLN A 438 -13.01 -17.13 50.34
C GLN A 438 -13.25 -18.64 50.23
N SER A 439 -13.06 -19.23 49.04
CA SER A 439 -13.11 -20.68 48.85
C SER A 439 -12.04 -21.40 49.69
N MET A 440 -10.79 -20.91 49.67
CA MET A 440 -9.70 -21.49 50.48
C MET A 440 -9.85 -21.23 51.99
N LEU A 441 -10.40 -20.10 52.40
CA LEU A 441 -10.75 -19.87 53.81
C LEU A 441 -11.82 -20.86 54.32
N SER A 442 -12.61 -21.47 53.43
CA SER A 442 -13.57 -22.53 53.77
C SER A 442 -12.96 -23.94 53.83
N SER A 443 -11.84 -24.19 53.14
CA SER A 443 -11.13 -25.48 53.15
C SER A 443 -9.98 -25.53 54.18
N ALA A 444 -9.39 -24.37 54.50
CA ALA A 444 -8.28 -24.21 55.43
C ALA A 444 -8.63 -24.70 56.84
N ARG A 445 -7.65 -25.35 57.49
CA ARG A 445 -7.79 -25.90 58.84
C ARG A 445 -6.76 -25.28 59.77
N ARG A 446 -6.93 -25.47 61.09
CA ARG A 446 -5.91 -25.08 62.08
C ARG A 446 -4.90 -26.19 62.36
N TYR A 447 -5.29 -27.43 62.09
CA TYR A 447 -4.50 -28.65 62.12
C TYR A 447 -5.26 -29.76 61.38
N ALA A 448 -4.60 -30.88 61.14
CA ALA A 448 -5.23 -32.14 60.75
C ALA A 448 -4.73 -33.25 61.69
N ASP A 449 -5.66 -33.90 62.40
CA ASP A 449 -5.33 -34.91 63.42
C ASP A 449 -4.38 -35.98 62.88
N ASN A 450 -3.30 -36.21 63.63
CA ASN A 450 -2.21 -37.13 63.28
C ASN A 450 -1.49 -36.88 61.94
N LEU A 451 -1.70 -35.73 61.27
CA LEU A 451 -1.10 -35.41 59.96
C LEU A 451 -0.24 -34.13 59.99
N TRP A 452 -0.78 -33.00 60.43
CA TRP A 452 -0.02 -31.75 60.55
C TRP A 452 -0.63 -30.78 61.56
N TYR A 453 0.19 -29.90 62.15
CA TYR A 453 -0.25 -28.77 62.99
C TYR A 453 0.82 -27.68 63.06
N ILE A 454 0.44 -26.50 63.56
CA ILE A 454 1.34 -25.36 63.78
C ILE A 454 1.47 -25.11 65.30
N GLU A 455 2.69 -24.81 65.75
CA GLU A 455 3.03 -24.54 67.15
C GLU A 455 3.86 -23.23 67.27
N PRO A 456 3.48 -22.26 68.13
CA PRO A 456 2.28 -22.23 68.97
C PRO A 456 0.98 -22.25 68.16
N ASN A 457 -0.12 -22.70 68.75
CA ASN A 457 -1.44 -22.79 68.10
C ASN A 457 -2.18 -21.44 68.00
N THR A 458 -1.56 -20.36 68.48
CA THR A 458 -1.97 -18.97 68.34
C THR A 458 -0.78 -18.19 67.80
N TYR A 459 -0.94 -17.62 66.61
CA TYR A 459 0.09 -16.96 65.83
C TYR A 459 -0.53 -15.85 64.96
N LYS A 460 0.30 -14.96 64.42
CA LYS A 460 -0.08 -13.87 63.51
C LYS A 460 0.86 -13.78 62.30
N ALA A 461 0.44 -13.02 61.29
CA ALA A 461 1.32 -12.58 60.22
C ALA A 461 2.56 -11.84 60.78
N GLY A 462 3.74 -12.09 60.20
CA GLY A 462 5.04 -11.60 60.68
C GLY A 462 5.72 -12.46 61.76
N GLU A 463 5.00 -13.37 62.43
CA GLU A 463 5.56 -14.22 63.48
C GLU A 463 6.23 -15.49 62.93
N ARG A 464 7.19 -16.06 63.68
CA ARG A 464 7.81 -17.35 63.36
C ARG A 464 7.14 -18.49 64.12
N VAL A 465 6.75 -19.53 63.40
CA VAL A 465 6.02 -20.70 63.91
C VAL A 465 6.70 -22.01 63.50
N LYS A 466 6.49 -23.07 64.27
CA LYS A 466 6.92 -24.43 63.90
C LYS A 466 5.78 -25.18 63.24
N LEU A 467 5.95 -25.54 61.97
CA LEU A 467 4.97 -26.35 61.23
C LEU A 467 5.42 -27.81 61.27
N PHE A 468 4.60 -28.66 61.92
CA PHE A 468 4.85 -30.09 62.09
C PHE A 468 4.10 -30.92 61.05
N TYR A 469 4.76 -31.96 60.53
CA TYR A 469 4.23 -32.95 59.59
C TYR A 469 4.51 -34.37 60.09
N ASN A 470 3.51 -35.25 60.03
CA ASN A 470 3.69 -36.67 60.28
C ASN A 470 3.90 -37.40 58.96
N ARG A 471 5.09 -37.95 58.79
CA ARG A 471 5.49 -38.69 57.59
C ARG A 471 4.83 -40.09 57.52
N SER A 472 4.26 -40.56 58.63
CA SER A 472 3.60 -41.88 58.72
C SER A 472 2.40 -41.99 57.77
N SER A 473 2.39 -43.02 56.92
CA SER A 473 1.28 -43.33 56.01
C SER A 473 0.96 -42.24 54.96
N ARG A 474 1.98 -41.51 54.48
CA ARG A 474 1.87 -40.49 53.41
C ARG A 474 2.86 -40.77 52.26
N PRO A 475 2.71 -40.14 51.07
CA PRO A 475 3.54 -40.43 49.89
C PRO A 475 5.06 -40.35 50.11
N LEU A 476 5.52 -39.56 51.09
CA LEU A 476 6.93 -39.34 51.39
C LEU A 476 7.52 -40.32 52.42
N MET A 477 6.80 -41.39 52.80
CA MET A 477 7.17 -42.30 53.90
C MET A 477 8.52 -43.02 53.75
N HIS A 478 9.10 -43.06 52.55
CA HIS A 478 10.39 -43.69 52.27
C HIS A 478 11.53 -42.68 52.01
N ASN A 479 11.24 -41.38 51.98
CA ASN A 479 12.18 -40.35 51.55
C ASN A 479 13.02 -39.85 52.73
N THR A 480 14.34 -39.78 52.56
CA THR A 480 15.30 -39.48 53.63
C THR A 480 15.43 -38.00 53.96
N GLU A 481 15.13 -37.13 53.00
CA GLU A 481 14.92 -35.70 53.22
C GLU A 481 13.44 -35.37 52.99
N ILE A 482 12.93 -34.39 53.75
CA ILE A 482 11.59 -33.83 53.60
C ILE A 482 11.75 -32.31 53.58
N TRP A 483 11.10 -31.66 52.62
CA TRP A 483 11.06 -30.21 52.47
C TRP A 483 9.61 -29.72 52.46
N MET A 484 9.39 -28.48 52.86
CA MET A 484 8.14 -27.75 52.73
C MET A 484 8.34 -26.69 51.65
N HIS A 485 7.57 -26.81 50.58
CA HIS A 485 7.44 -25.76 49.57
C HIS A 485 6.14 -25.03 49.88
N GLY A 486 6.21 -23.72 50.13
CA GLY A 486 5.07 -22.92 50.58
C GLY A 486 4.95 -21.56 49.88
N GLY A 487 3.72 -21.07 49.86
CA GLY A 487 3.31 -19.76 49.41
C GLY A 487 2.27 -19.18 50.36
N TYR A 488 1.60 -18.11 49.94
CA TYR A 488 0.52 -17.52 50.70
C TYR A 488 -0.51 -16.85 49.79
N ASN A 489 -1.74 -16.71 50.29
CA ASN A 489 -2.90 -16.15 49.58
C ASN A 489 -3.15 -16.81 48.20
N ASN A 490 -3.20 -18.15 48.16
CA ASN A 490 -3.21 -18.97 46.94
C ASN A 490 -1.95 -18.80 46.10
N TRP A 491 -0.77 -19.04 46.71
CA TRP A 491 0.52 -18.96 46.00
C TRP A 491 0.69 -17.64 45.22
N SER A 492 0.24 -16.52 45.78
CA SER A 492 0.08 -15.22 45.10
C SER A 492 1.40 -14.68 44.51
N ASP A 493 2.47 -14.72 45.29
CA ASP A 493 3.86 -14.46 44.85
C ASP A 493 4.60 -15.74 44.40
N GLY A 494 3.86 -16.82 44.12
CA GLY A 494 4.40 -18.15 43.87
C GLY A 494 5.02 -18.80 45.11
N LEU A 495 6.12 -19.51 44.90
CA LEU A 495 6.90 -20.18 45.94
C LEU A 495 7.76 -19.15 46.69
N SER A 496 7.38 -18.83 47.93
CA SER A 496 8.06 -17.85 48.79
C SER A 496 8.71 -18.47 50.05
N ILE A 497 8.37 -19.73 50.36
CA ILE A 497 8.90 -20.49 51.50
C ILE A 497 9.45 -21.82 50.97
N ALA A 498 10.70 -22.15 51.31
CA ALA A 498 11.36 -23.39 50.85
C ALA A 498 12.27 -23.95 51.95
N GLU A 499 11.66 -24.57 52.96
CA GLU A 499 12.33 -24.98 54.20
C GLU A 499 12.52 -26.49 54.30
N ARG A 500 13.69 -26.94 54.77
CA ARG A 500 13.95 -28.38 55.00
C ARG A 500 13.51 -28.77 56.41
N LEU A 501 12.64 -29.77 56.53
CA LEU A 501 12.17 -30.24 57.82
C LEU A 501 13.26 -31.04 58.55
N VAL A 502 13.27 -30.91 59.87
CA VAL A 502 14.10 -31.68 60.81
C VAL A 502 13.21 -32.64 61.59
N LYS A 503 13.67 -33.88 61.77
CA LYS A 503 12.95 -34.87 62.58
C LYS A 503 12.88 -34.43 64.06
N SER A 504 11.69 -34.51 64.65
CA SER A 504 11.50 -34.30 66.09
C SER A 504 11.94 -35.53 66.87
N ASN A 505 12.69 -35.30 67.95
CA ASN A 505 13.07 -36.33 68.93
C ASN A 505 12.23 -36.22 70.23
N GLU A 506 11.30 -35.26 70.31
CA GLU A 506 10.57 -34.90 71.53
C GLU A 506 9.12 -35.42 71.53
N LYS A 507 8.66 -36.02 70.43
CA LYS A 507 7.26 -36.38 70.20
C LYS A 507 7.15 -37.78 69.60
N ASP A 508 6.35 -38.65 70.20
CA ASP A 508 6.15 -40.03 69.72
C ASP A 508 5.52 -40.06 68.32
N GLY A 509 6.19 -40.73 67.39
CA GLY A 509 5.80 -40.86 65.98
C GLY A 509 6.91 -40.47 65.00
N ASP A 510 6.59 -40.46 63.70
CA ASP A 510 7.51 -39.99 62.66
C ASP A 510 7.22 -38.53 62.30
N TRP A 511 7.32 -37.68 63.33
CA TRP A 511 7.09 -36.23 63.23
C TRP A 511 8.35 -35.48 62.80
N TRP A 512 8.17 -34.59 61.82
CA TRP A 512 9.18 -33.69 61.28
C TRP A 512 8.66 -32.25 61.36
N TYR A 513 9.53 -31.24 61.46
CA TYR A 513 9.10 -29.84 61.53
C TYR A 513 10.05 -28.88 60.83
N ALA A 514 9.52 -27.74 60.40
CA ALA A 514 10.30 -26.58 59.94
C ALA A 514 9.92 -25.32 60.75
N ASP A 515 10.89 -24.44 60.97
CA ASP A 515 10.68 -23.10 61.55
C ASP A 515 10.33 -22.11 60.41
N VAL A 516 9.04 -21.82 60.23
CA VAL A 516 8.51 -20.99 59.14
C VAL A 516 8.23 -19.58 59.65
N THR A 517 8.67 -18.55 58.93
CA THR A 517 8.27 -17.16 59.22
C THR A 517 7.06 -16.79 58.36
N LEU A 518 5.95 -16.40 58.98
CA LEU A 518 4.69 -16.11 58.28
C LEU A 518 4.77 -14.73 57.59
N PRO A 519 4.51 -14.61 56.28
CA PRO A 519 4.54 -13.31 55.59
C PRO A 519 3.55 -12.29 56.19
N GLU A 520 3.95 -11.02 56.29
CA GLU A 520 3.15 -9.96 56.94
C GLU A 520 1.79 -9.71 56.25
N ARG A 521 1.69 -9.98 54.94
CA ARG A 521 0.46 -9.85 54.15
C ARG A 521 -0.31 -11.18 53.98
N ALA A 522 0.05 -12.24 54.71
CA ALA A 522 -0.65 -13.52 54.65
C ALA A 522 -2.00 -13.50 55.38
N LEU A 523 -3.04 -13.95 54.67
CA LEU A 523 -4.38 -14.27 55.18
C LEU A 523 -4.59 -15.80 55.20
N VAL A 524 -3.99 -16.50 54.24
CA VAL A 524 -3.85 -17.96 54.20
C VAL A 524 -2.39 -18.31 53.88
N LEU A 525 -1.84 -19.29 54.59
CA LEU A 525 -0.58 -19.95 54.28
C LEU A 525 -0.89 -21.21 53.46
N ASP A 526 -0.21 -21.39 52.32
CA ASP A 526 -0.40 -22.51 51.40
C ASP A 526 0.91 -23.34 51.32
N TRP A 527 0.85 -24.67 51.30
CA TRP A 527 2.06 -25.48 51.09
C TRP A 527 1.82 -26.90 50.59
N VAL A 528 2.91 -27.51 50.11
CA VAL A 528 3.06 -28.94 49.84
C VAL A 528 4.34 -29.44 50.49
N PHE A 529 4.39 -30.74 50.84
CA PHE A 529 5.65 -31.36 51.27
C PHE A 529 6.31 -32.09 50.09
N THR A 530 7.63 -32.09 50.05
CA THR A 530 8.45 -32.64 48.95
C THR A 530 9.62 -33.48 49.47
N ASP A 531 10.24 -34.26 48.59
CA ASP A 531 11.43 -35.08 48.91
C ASP A 531 12.77 -34.40 48.60
N GLY A 532 12.77 -33.10 48.32
CA GLY A 532 13.95 -32.32 47.98
C GLY A 532 13.63 -30.83 47.76
N PRO A 533 14.66 -29.99 47.56
CA PRO A 533 14.50 -28.56 47.36
C PRO A 533 13.88 -28.21 45.99
N PRO A 534 13.50 -26.94 45.76
CA PRO A 534 12.94 -26.47 44.50
C PRO A 534 13.82 -26.82 43.29
N GLY A 535 13.20 -27.23 42.20
CA GLY A 535 13.88 -27.73 40.99
C GLY A 535 14.38 -29.19 41.06
N ASN A 536 14.59 -29.75 42.25
CA ASN A 536 15.10 -31.12 42.44
C ASN A 536 14.07 -32.11 43.03
N ALA A 537 12.97 -31.61 43.62
CA ALA A 537 11.87 -32.43 44.14
C ALA A 537 11.18 -33.30 43.08
N LYS A 538 10.97 -34.58 43.40
CA LYS A 538 10.36 -35.60 42.52
C LYS A 538 9.07 -36.17 43.07
N ASN A 539 8.97 -36.31 44.40
CA ASN A 539 7.78 -36.79 45.09
C ASN A 539 7.15 -35.65 45.89
N TYR A 540 5.82 -35.59 45.88
CA TYR A 540 5.03 -34.51 46.47
C TYR A 540 3.89 -35.11 47.31
N ASP A 541 3.73 -34.64 48.54
CA ASP A 541 2.47 -34.72 49.27
C ASP A 541 1.77 -33.36 49.15
N ASN A 542 0.83 -33.28 48.20
CA ASN A 542 -0.02 -32.12 47.96
C ASN A 542 -1.47 -32.36 48.44
N ASN A 543 -1.61 -33.15 49.51
CA ASN A 543 -2.89 -33.42 50.16
C ASN A 543 -3.98 -34.00 49.24
N GLY A 544 -3.58 -34.72 48.19
CA GLY A 544 -4.51 -35.26 47.19
C GLY A 544 -4.95 -34.23 46.14
N ARG A 545 -4.04 -33.35 45.70
CA ARG A 545 -4.29 -32.21 44.79
C ARG A 545 -5.19 -31.12 45.37
N GLN A 546 -5.14 -30.93 46.69
CA GLN A 546 -5.87 -29.86 47.40
C GLN A 546 -4.92 -28.93 48.17
N ASP A 547 -3.61 -29.21 48.13
CA ASP A 547 -2.56 -28.59 48.94
C ASP A 547 -2.91 -28.57 50.45
N PHE A 548 -2.02 -28.00 51.26
CA PHE A 548 -2.29 -27.73 52.67
C PHE A 548 -2.51 -26.23 52.86
N HIS A 549 -3.58 -25.88 53.57
CA HIS A 549 -3.96 -24.49 53.83
C HIS A 549 -4.19 -24.25 55.32
N ALA A 550 -3.61 -23.17 55.86
CA ALA A 550 -3.86 -22.69 57.22
C ALA A 550 -4.22 -21.21 57.21
N VAL A 551 -5.27 -20.83 57.97
CA VAL A 551 -5.65 -19.41 58.13
C VAL A 551 -4.58 -18.70 58.97
N VAL A 552 -4.18 -17.50 58.53
CA VAL A 552 -3.24 -16.62 59.24
C VAL A 552 -4.03 -15.42 59.81
N PRO A 553 -4.12 -15.27 61.14
CA PRO A 553 -4.71 -14.08 61.76
C PRO A 553 -3.87 -12.83 61.45
N ASN A 554 -4.32 -12.04 60.48
CA ASN A 554 -3.66 -10.80 60.08
C ASN A 554 -4.19 -9.59 60.90
N ASN A 555 -3.43 -8.50 60.88
CA ASN A 555 -3.69 -7.24 61.59
C ASN A 555 -4.28 -6.15 60.66
N VAL A 556 -4.40 -6.42 59.35
CA VAL A 556 -4.99 -5.53 58.33
C VAL A 556 -6.47 -5.89 58.08
N SER A 557 -7.32 -4.89 57.85
CA SER A 557 -8.74 -5.13 57.48
C SER A 557 -8.86 -5.69 56.05
N GLU A 558 -9.78 -6.62 55.83
CA GLU A 558 -10.00 -7.26 54.52
C GLU A 558 -10.24 -6.23 53.41
N ASP A 559 -11.05 -5.19 53.68
CA ASP A 559 -11.38 -4.15 52.69
C ASP A 559 -10.17 -3.26 52.35
N LEU A 560 -9.24 -3.05 53.29
CA LEU A 560 -7.99 -2.29 53.02
C LEU A 560 -7.03 -3.12 52.16
N PHE A 561 -6.89 -4.41 52.47
CA PHE A 561 -6.09 -5.34 51.68
C PHE A 561 -6.55 -5.37 50.20
N TRP A 562 -7.85 -5.50 49.94
CA TRP A 562 -8.35 -5.52 48.55
C TRP A 562 -8.20 -4.19 47.79
N VAL A 563 -8.22 -3.04 48.49
CA VAL A 563 -7.95 -1.73 47.88
C VAL A 563 -6.46 -1.58 47.52
N GLU A 564 -5.55 -2.08 48.35
CA GLU A 564 -4.12 -2.15 48.02
C GLU A 564 -3.86 -3.08 46.82
N GLU A 565 -4.52 -4.25 46.78
CA GLU A 565 -4.43 -5.18 45.65
C GLU A 565 -4.99 -4.57 44.35
N GLU A 566 -6.14 -3.86 44.36
CA GLU A 566 -6.65 -3.13 43.18
C GLU A 566 -5.57 -2.16 42.67
N HIS A 567 -4.97 -1.39 43.58
CA HIS A 567 -3.98 -0.37 43.23
C HIS A 567 -2.62 -0.95 42.79
N MET A 568 -2.24 -2.16 43.23
CA MET A 568 -1.03 -2.84 42.74
C MET A 568 -1.26 -3.53 41.39
N ILE A 569 -2.39 -4.21 41.20
CA ILE A 569 -2.76 -4.82 39.92
C ILE A 569 -2.92 -3.72 38.85
N PHE A 570 -3.60 -2.61 39.18
CA PHE A 570 -3.74 -1.45 38.30
C PHE A 570 -2.39 -0.85 37.88
N ARG A 571 -1.46 -0.61 38.81
CA ARG A 571 -0.12 -0.11 38.48
C ARG A 571 0.69 -1.11 37.64
N ARG A 572 0.53 -2.42 37.87
CA ARG A 572 1.16 -3.46 37.05
C ARG A 572 0.61 -3.45 35.62
N LEU A 573 -0.71 -3.39 35.44
CA LEU A 573 -1.34 -3.28 34.12
C LEU A 573 -0.89 -2.02 33.36
N GLN A 574 -0.79 -0.87 34.05
CA GLN A 574 -0.24 0.36 33.46
C GLN A 574 1.22 0.19 33.00
N GLN A 575 2.06 -0.49 33.78
CA GLN A 575 3.45 -0.77 33.39
C GLN A 575 3.51 -1.75 32.21
N GLU A 576 2.80 -2.87 32.27
CA GLU A 576 2.74 -3.86 31.18
C GLU A 576 2.20 -3.26 29.87
N ARG A 577 1.23 -2.33 29.95
CA ARG A 577 0.73 -1.60 28.78
C ARG A 577 1.77 -0.61 28.26
N LYS A 578 2.42 0.18 29.12
CA LYS A 578 3.47 1.13 28.71
C LYS A 578 4.69 0.45 28.10
N GLU A 579 5.09 -0.70 28.62
CA GLU A 579 6.17 -1.51 28.05
C GLU A 579 5.80 -2.05 26.67
N ARG A 580 4.53 -2.41 26.46
CA ARG A 580 3.99 -2.80 25.14
C ARG A 580 3.90 -1.61 24.17
N GLU A 581 3.33 -0.48 24.60
CA GLU A 581 3.24 0.77 23.82
C GLU A 581 4.62 1.21 23.32
N ASN A 582 5.63 1.21 24.20
CA ASN A 582 7.01 1.52 23.84
C ASN A 582 7.61 0.51 22.84
N ALA A 583 7.31 -0.78 22.99
CA ALA A 583 7.81 -1.83 22.10
C ALA A 583 7.14 -1.77 20.71
N ASP A 584 5.84 -1.51 20.66
CA ASP A 584 5.07 -1.36 19.43
C ASP A 584 5.46 -0.07 18.70
N GLN A 585 5.68 1.04 19.42
CA GLN A 585 6.24 2.28 18.85
C GLN A 585 7.66 2.03 18.28
N GLY A 586 8.57 1.42 19.05
CA GLY A 586 9.92 1.10 18.57
C GLY A 586 9.93 0.14 17.38
N LYS A 587 8.96 -0.79 17.30
CA LYS A 587 8.74 -1.64 16.12
C LYS A 587 8.29 -0.80 14.93
N ALA A 588 7.29 0.07 15.11
CA ALA A 588 6.72 0.92 14.06
C ALA A 588 7.74 1.92 13.49
N GLU A 589 8.52 2.59 14.34
CA GLU A 589 9.61 3.50 13.94
C GLU A 589 10.67 2.77 13.10
N LYS A 590 11.08 1.56 13.51
CA LYS A 590 12.00 0.73 12.74
C LYS A 590 11.41 0.27 11.39
N THR A 591 10.13 -0.11 11.35
CA THR A 591 9.43 -0.44 10.10
C THR A 591 9.36 0.77 9.16
N ALA A 592 8.99 1.94 9.68
CA ALA A 592 8.91 3.18 8.90
C ALA A 592 10.28 3.56 8.31
N LYS A 593 11.36 3.44 9.09
CA LYS A 593 12.73 3.65 8.61
C LYS A 593 13.10 2.68 7.48
N ILE A 594 12.85 1.38 7.65
CA ILE A 594 13.14 0.37 6.61
C ILE A 594 12.35 0.64 5.32
N LYS A 595 11.07 1.03 5.44
CA LYS A 595 10.25 1.44 4.28
C LYS A 595 10.80 2.68 3.57
N ALA A 596 11.28 3.68 4.32
CA ALA A 596 11.88 4.89 3.75
C ALA A 596 13.20 4.59 3.01
N GLU A 597 14.11 3.85 3.64
CA GLU A 597 15.39 3.42 3.02
C GLU A 597 15.16 2.56 1.76
N MET A 598 14.11 1.73 1.75
CA MET A 598 13.70 0.96 0.56
C MET A 598 13.14 1.86 -0.55
N LYS A 599 12.25 2.81 -0.22
CA LYS A 599 11.67 3.76 -1.20
C LYS A 599 12.73 4.65 -1.85
N GLU A 600 13.70 5.13 -1.07
CA GLU A 600 14.86 5.89 -1.57
C GLU A 600 15.72 5.04 -2.50
N ARG A 601 16.11 3.83 -2.05
CA ARG A 601 16.91 2.89 -2.85
C ARG A 601 16.24 2.58 -4.19
N THR A 602 14.95 2.26 -4.19
CA THR A 602 14.21 1.90 -5.41
C THR A 602 14.03 3.08 -6.36
N MET A 603 13.92 4.31 -5.87
CA MET A 603 13.98 5.51 -6.72
C MET A 603 15.36 5.67 -7.38
N ARG A 604 16.44 5.49 -6.60
CA ARG A 604 17.82 5.58 -7.09
C ARG A 604 18.15 4.48 -8.12
N GLU A 605 17.73 3.25 -7.85
CA GLU A 605 17.83 2.11 -8.78
C GLU A 605 16.98 2.32 -10.04
N PHE A 606 15.79 2.93 -9.93
CA PHE A 606 14.97 3.31 -11.09
C PHE A 606 15.69 4.31 -12.00
N LEU A 607 16.23 5.42 -11.44
CA LEU A 607 17.02 6.41 -12.19
C LEU A 607 18.26 5.77 -12.85
N LEU A 608 18.97 4.90 -12.11
CA LEU A 608 20.12 4.16 -12.66
C LEU A 608 19.72 3.15 -13.74
N SER A 609 18.54 2.51 -13.66
CA SER A 609 18.09 1.55 -14.67
C SER A 609 17.86 2.22 -16.04
N GLN A 610 17.50 3.50 -16.07
CA GLN A 610 17.36 4.25 -17.33
C GLN A 610 18.70 4.62 -17.97
N LYS A 611 19.84 4.53 -17.26
CA LYS A 611 21.18 4.99 -17.71
C LYS A 611 21.65 4.43 -19.06
N HIS A 612 21.12 3.31 -19.50
CA HIS A 612 21.42 2.76 -20.83
C HIS A 612 20.74 3.51 -21.99
N ILE A 613 19.73 4.34 -21.71
CA ILE A 613 19.00 5.23 -22.63
C ILE A 613 19.23 6.69 -22.24
N VAL A 614 18.96 7.08 -20.99
CA VAL A 614 19.12 8.45 -20.49
C VAL A 614 19.42 8.51 -18.99
N TYR A 615 20.23 9.47 -18.57
CA TYR A 615 20.46 9.82 -17.17
C TYR A 615 20.92 11.28 -17.04
N THR A 616 21.03 11.74 -15.80
CA THR A 616 21.50 13.07 -15.44
C THR A 616 22.81 13.02 -14.66
N GLU A 617 23.63 14.07 -14.78
CA GLU A 617 24.77 14.35 -13.92
C GLU A 617 24.63 15.79 -13.36
N PRO A 618 24.40 15.97 -12.04
CA PRO A 618 24.16 14.95 -11.00
C PRO A 618 22.91 14.09 -11.25
N LEU A 619 22.91 12.86 -10.69
CA LEU A 619 21.82 11.89 -10.86
C LEU A 619 20.52 12.39 -10.20
N GLU A 620 20.63 12.95 -8.99
CA GLU A 620 19.54 13.65 -8.32
C GLU A 620 19.55 15.10 -8.80
N VAL A 621 18.41 15.55 -9.32
CA VAL A 621 18.23 16.90 -9.90
C VAL A 621 17.67 17.81 -8.82
N CYS A 622 18.41 18.84 -8.41
CA CYS A 622 17.95 19.82 -7.43
C CYS A 622 17.54 21.14 -8.09
N ALA A 623 16.51 21.79 -7.55
CA ALA A 623 16.01 23.07 -8.02
C ALA A 623 17.11 24.17 -7.97
N GLY A 624 17.09 25.09 -8.94
CA GLY A 624 18.11 26.15 -9.07
C GLY A 624 19.49 25.71 -9.59
N THR A 625 19.79 24.40 -9.63
CA THR A 625 21.10 23.88 -10.06
C THR A 625 21.25 23.82 -11.59
N THR A 626 22.42 23.35 -12.05
CA THR A 626 22.67 23.07 -13.48
C THR A 626 23.02 21.60 -13.62
N VAL A 627 22.41 20.94 -14.60
CA VAL A 627 22.43 19.50 -14.81
C VAL A 627 22.76 19.19 -16.26
N ASP A 628 23.65 18.22 -16.48
CA ASP A 628 23.89 17.62 -17.78
C ASP A 628 22.92 16.44 -17.97
N VAL A 629 22.15 16.44 -19.06
CA VAL A 629 21.30 15.31 -19.50
C VAL A 629 22.07 14.51 -20.55
N LEU A 630 22.38 13.25 -20.24
CA LEU A 630 23.13 12.34 -21.10
C LEU A 630 22.22 11.27 -21.71
N TYR A 631 22.21 11.17 -23.04
CA TYR A 631 21.29 10.34 -23.83
C TYR A 631 22.04 9.44 -24.82
N ASN A 632 21.63 8.18 -24.95
CA ASN A 632 22.21 7.19 -25.86
C ASN A 632 21.23 6.90 -27.03
N PRO A 633 21.38 7.58 -28.19
CA PRO A 633 20.48 7.36 -29.32
C PRO A 633 20.55 5.93 -29.88
N SER A 634 21.65 5.19 -29.69
CA SER A 634 21.80 3.84 -30.24
C SER A 634 20.77 2.83 -29.71
N ASN A 635 20.22 3.08 -28.52
CA ASN A 635 19.22 2.22 -27.87
C ASN A 635 17.76 2.68 -28.13
N THR A 636 17.53 3.60 -29.07
CA THR A 636 16.23 4.26 -29.28
C THR A 636 15.81 4.32 -30.75
N VAL A 637 14.63 4.90 -31.02
CA VAL A 637 14.17 5.23 -32.39
C VAL A 637 15.02 6.28 -33.12
N LEU A 638 15.95 6.94 -32.42
CA LEU A 638 16.92 7.87 -33.01
C LEU A 638 18.29 7.24 -33.32
N ASN A 639 18.41 5.90 -33.27
CA ASN A 639 19.63 5.20 -33.66
C ASN A 639 20.01 5.51 -35.12
N GLY A 640 21.30 5.82 -35.35
CA GLY A 640 21.84 6.15 -36.68
C GLY A 640 21.42 7.50 -37.25
N LYS A 641 20.74 8.36 -36.47
CA LYS A 641 20.40 9.72 -36.91
C LYS A 641 21.64 10.63 -36.94
N PRO A 642 21.75 11.56 -37.90
CA PRO A 642 22.91 12.44 -38.03
C PRO A 642 22.95 13.53 -36.95
N GLU A 643 21.79 13.88 -36.39
CA GLU A 643 21.63 14.86 -35.33
C GLU A 643 20.58 14.38 -34.32
N VAL A 644 20.71 14.85 -33.08
CA VAL A 644 19.69 14.70 -32.04
C VAL A 644 19.53 16.06 -31.35
N TRP A 645 18.28 16.44 -31.17
CA TRP A 645 17.86 17.69 -30.54
C TRP A 645 17.06 17.38 -29.28
N PHE A 646 17.45 18.00 -28.18
CA PHE A 646 16.84 17.91 -26.87
C PHE A 646 15.81 19.03 -26.70
N ARG A 647 14.59 18.68 -26.29
CA ARG A 647 13.51 19.63 -26.00
C ARG A 647 13.08 19.41 -24.56
N CYS A 648 13.03 20.48 -23.78
CA CYS A 648 12.79 20.40 -22.34
C CYS A 648 11.81 21.48 -21.88
N SER A 649 11.03 21.15 -20.86
CA SER A 649 10.21 22.06 -20.07
C SER A 649 10.23 21.57 -18.62
N PHE A 650 9.43 22.20 -17.77
CA PHE A 650 9.28 21.80 -16.38
C PHE A 650 7.80 21.70 -16.00
N ASN A 651 7.53 21.06 -14.87
CA ASN A 651 6.22 20.95 -14.24
C ASN A 651 5.16 20.35 -15.19
N ARG A 652 5.42 19.15 -15.72
CA ARG A 652 4.55 18.41 -16.66
C ARG A 652 4.25 19.21 -17.94
N TRP A 653 5.27 19.88 -18.46
CA TRP A 653 5.23 20.86 -19.56
C TRP A 653 4.43 22.14 -19.29
N THR A 654 4.00 22.40 -18.04
CA THR A 654 3.14 23.56 -17.69
C THR A 654 3.87 24.73 -17.01
N HIS A 655 5.21 24.71 -16.94
CA HIS A 655 6.01 25.81 -16.37
C HIS A 655 5.64 27.19 -16.97
N PRO A 656 5.49 28.26 -16.17
CA PRO A 656 5.09 29.59 -16.66
C PRO A 656 6.00 30.17 -17.74
N SER A 657 7.30 29.87 -17.70
CA SER A 657 8.29 30.28 -18.71
C SER A 657 8.13 29.60 -20.07
N GLY A 658 7.27 28.58 -20.17
CA GLY A 658 7.15 27.72 -21.36
C GLY A 658 8.31 26.74 -21.53
N PRO A 659 8.31 25.96 -22.63
CA PRO A 659 9.41 25.07 -22.97
C PRO A 659 10.66 25.86 -23.38
N LEU A 660 11.84 25.32 -23.03
CA LEU A 660 13.13 25.83 -23.46
C LEU A 660 13.28 25.70 -24.99
N LEU A 661 14.08 26.60 -25.58
CA LEU A 661 14.47 26.49 -26.99
C LEU A 661 15.16 25.14 -27.25
N PRO A 662 14.87 24.45 -28.38
CA PRO A 662 15.50 23.16 -28.68
C PRO A 662 17.03 23.26 -28.69
N GLN A 663 17.69 22.39 -27.94
CA GLN A 663 19.15 22.35 -27.87
C GLN A 663 19.68 21.21 -28.73
N LYS A 664 20.64 21.47 -29.61
CA LYS A 664 21.37 20.41 -30.32
C LYS A 664 22.29 19.69 -29.34
N MET A 665 22.15 18.37 -29.23
CA MET A 665 23.00 17.59 -28.33
C MET A 665 24.42 17.44 -28.88
N VAL A 666 25.42 17.47 -28.00
CA VAL A 666 26.85 17.33 -28.32
C VAL A 666 27.40 16.00 -27.81
N ASN A 667 28.46 15.45 -28.39
CA ASN A 667 29.05 14.21 -27.88
C ASN A 667 29.56 14.41 -26.43
N ALA A 668 29.20 13.48 -25.53
CA ALA A 668 29.80 13.38 -24.21
C ALA A 668 31.20 12.73 -24.30
N GLU A 669 32.04 12.96 -23.27
CA GLU A 669 33.45 12.52 -23.26
C GLU A 669 33.61 10.99 -23.36
N ASN A 670 32.59 10.25 -22.91
CA ASN A 670 32.52 8.79 -22.99
C ASN A 670 32.09 8.23 -24.37
N GLY A 671 31.87 9.09 -25.38
CA GLY A 671 31.73 8.76 -26.80
C GLY A 671 30.47 8.02 -27.25
N SER A 672 29.77 7.30 -26.36
CA SER A 672 28.53 6.57 -26.65
C SER A 672 27.25 7.36 -26.37
N HIS A 673 27.35 8.47 -25.65
CA HIS A 673 26.23 9.32 -25.24
C HIS A 673 26.38 10.72 -25.82
N LEU A 674 25.25 11.37 -26.06
CA LEU A 674 25.13 12.79 -26.33
C LEU A 674 24.71 13.52 -25.05
N ARG A 675 25.07 14.81 -24.93
CA ARG A 675 24.80 15.69 -23.79
C ARG A 675 24.04 16.94 -24.21
N ALA A 676 23.12 17.40 -23.38
CA ALA A 676 22.63 18.78 -23.33
C ALA A 676 22.69 19.29 -21.88
N THR A 677 22.85 20.59 -21.67
CA THR A 677 23.00 21.19 -20.33
C THR A 677 21.80 22.07 -20.02
N VAL A 678 21.26 21.94 -18.81
CA VAL A 678 20.00 22.59 -18.39
C VAL A 678 20.21 23.28 -17.05
N LYS A 679 19.81 24.55 -16.94
CA LYS A 679 19.61 25.19 -15.63
C LYS A 679 18.17 24.95 -15.19
N VAL A 680 18.00 24.41 -13.99
CA VAL A 680 16.70 24.07 -13.41
C VAL A 680 16.14 25.30 -12.66
N PRO A 681 14.88 25.69 -12.86
CA PRO A 681 14.21 26.72 -12.05
C PRO A 681 14.16 26.36 -10.56
N LEU A 682 13.82 27.34 -9.70
CA LEU A 682 13.62 27.10 -8.25
C LEU A 682 12.25 26.49 -7.96
N ASP A 683 11.28 26.77 -8.82
CA ASP A 683 9.88 26.33 -8.82
C ASP A 683 9.61 25.15 -9.76
N ALA A 684 10.64 24.56 -10.35
CA ALA A 684 10.54 23.29 -11.06
C ALA A 684 10.51 22.13 -10.06
N TYR A 685 9.42 21.37 -10.00
CA TYR A 685 9.28 20.12 -9.23
C TYR A 685 9.45 18.87 -10.12
N MET A 686 9.37 19.04 -11.44
CA MET A 686 9.57 18.01 -12.45
C MET A 686 10.33 18.62 -13.64
N MET A 687 11.29 17.89 -14.18
CA MET A 687 11.94 18.21 -15.46
C MET A 687 11.41 17.26 -16.53
N ASP A 688 10.81 17.82 -17.59
CA ASP A 688 10.12 17.07 -18.65
C ASP A 688 10.88 17.25 -19.97
N PHE A 689 11.14 16.16 -20.71
CA PHE A 689 11.85 16.28 -21.98
C PHE A 689 11.55 15.17 -22.99
N VAL A 690 11.86 15.47 -24.25
CA VAL A 690 11.84 14.54 -25.40
C VAL A 690 13.02 14.82 -26.33
N PHE A 691 13.37 13.84 -27.15
CA PHE A 691 14.42 13.97 -28.16
C PHE A 691 13.81 13.96 -29.56
N SER A 692 14.38 14.70 -30.51
CA SER A 692 13.94 14.71 -31.93
C SER A 692 15.12 14.73 -32.90
N GLU A 693 14.91 14.24 -34.13
CA GLU A 693 15.97 14.21 -35.16
C GLU A 693 16.32 15.59 -35.74
N SER A 694 15.50 16.63 -35.53
CA SER A 694 15.78 18.00 -35.98
C SER A 694 15.18 19.08 -35.06
N GLU A 695 15.56 20.33 -35.29
CA GLU A 695 15.08 21.54 -34.57
C GLU A 695 13.59 21.85 -34.81
N GLU A 696 13.09 21.64 -36.03
CA GLU A 696 11.69 21.90 -36.40
C GLU A 696 10.76 20.67 -36.26
N GLY A 697 11.31 19.45 -36.13
CA GLY A 697 10.54 18.25 -35.81
C GLY A 697 11.15 16.94 -36.31
N GLY A 698 10.35 16.14 -37.01
CA GLY A 698 10.71 14.81 -37.53
C GLY A 698 10.29 13.66 -36.61
N ILE A 699 11.04 12.56 -36.62
CA ILE A 699 10.93 11.48 -35.62
C ILE A 699 11.31 12.02 -34.24
N TYR A 700 10.48 11.70 -33.25
CA TYR A 700 10.73 11.94 -31.83
C TYR A 700 11.00 10.61 -31.12
N ASP A 701 11.92 10.62 -30.15
CA ASP A 701 11.82 9.72 -29.02
C ASP A 701 11.08 10.43 -27.87
N ASN A 702 9.86 9.97 -27.62
CA ASN A 702 9.00 10.39 -26.53
C ASN A 702 8.47 9.20 -25.72
N ARG A 703 9.23 8.09 -25.66
CA ARG A 703 8.91 6.89 -24.85
C ARG A 703 7.47 6.36 -25.11
N ASN A 704 7.02 6.38 -26.36
CA ASN A 704 5.65 6.05 -26.81
C ASN A 704 4.54 6.99 -26.27
N ASN A 705 4.76 8.29 -26.38
CA ASN A 705 3.90 9.36 -25.82
C ASN A 705 3.80 9.35 -24.29
N MET A 706 4.80 8.81 -23.61
CA MET A 706 4.96 8.92 -22.15
C MET A 706 5.98 10.01 -21.76
N ASP A 707 6.73 10.53 -22.75
CA ASP A 707 7.90 11.41 -22.60
C ASP A 707 8.96 10.86 -21.61
N TYR A 708 9.94 11.69 -21.29
CA TYR A 708 10.85 11.48 -20.16
C TYR A 708 10.58 12.52 -19.08
N HIS A 709 10.53 12.06 -17.83
CA HIS A 709 10.22 12.87 -16.65
C HIS A 709 11.20 12.52 -15.54
N ILE A 710 11.84 13.53 -14.94
CA ILE A 710 12.76 13.38 -13.81
C ILE A 710 12.29 14.30 -12.66
N PRO A 711 11.97 13.76 -11.47
CA PRO A 711 11.61 14.56 -10.30
C PRO A 711 12.73 15.53 -9.89
N VAL A 712 12.35 16.70 -9.40
CA VAL A 712 13.29 17.74 -8.94
C VAL A 712 13.18 17.92 -7.43
N SER A 713 14.28 17.65 -6.74
CA SER A 713 14.48 17.88 -5.29
C SER A 713 14.57 19.37 -4.97
N ASP A 714 14.28 19.73 -3.72
CA ASP A 714 14.45 21.08 -3.14
C ASP A 714 13.66 22.21 -3.84
N SER A 715 12.63 21.84 -4.61
CA SER A 715 11.73 22.80 -5.25
C SER A 715 10.86 23.55 -4.24
N ILE A 716 10.68 24.86 -4.47
CA ILE A 716 9.73 25.68 -3.70
C ILE A 716 8.28 25.43 -4.11
N ALA A 717 8.06 24.79 -5.26
CA ALA A 717 6.77 24.29 -5.71
C ALA A 717 6.64 22.78 -5.48
N LYS A 718 5.41 22.26 -5.53
CA LYS A 718 5.12 20.82 -5.47
C LYS A 718 4.14 20.45 -6.56
N GLU A 719 4.18 19.20 -7.02
CA GLU A 719 3.22 18.69 -7.99
C GLU A 719 1.78 18.82 -7.44
N PRO A 720 0.85 19.50 -8.14
CA PRO A 720 -0.52 19.66 -7.65
C PRO A 720 -1.21 18.29 -7.54
N PRO A 721 -1.94 18.03 -6.44
CA PRO A 721 -2.44 16.68 -6.14
C PRO A 721 -3.57 16.28 -7.09
N MET A 722 -3.32 15.28 -7.93
CA MET A 722 -4.30 14.76 -8.89
C MET A 722 -5.51 14.14 -8.17
N HIS A 723 -6.73 14.36 -8.68
CA HIS A 723 -7.95 13.76 -8.15
C HIS A 723 -8.32 12.49 -8.92
N ILE A 724 -8.15 11.34 -8.28
CA ILE A 724 -8.25 10.01 -8.91
C ILE A 724 -9.37 9.21 -8.26
N VAL A 725 -10.31 8.71 -9.07
CA VAL A 725 -11.44 7.88 -8.61
C VAL A 725 -11.34 6.49 -9.21
N HIS A 726 -11.11 5.48 -8.37
CA HIS A 726 -11.13 4.08 -8.77
C HIS A 726 -12.58 3.57 -8.75
N ILE A 727 -13.02 2.92 -9.81
CA ILE A 727 -14.31 2.23 -9.87
C ILE A 727 -14.05 0.74 -10.05
N ALA A 728 -14.42 -0.04 -9.04
CA ALA A 728 -14.11 -1.46 -8.92
C ALA A 728 -15.29 -2.25 -8.33
N VAL A 729 -15.19 -3.58 -8.36
CA VAL A 729 -16.14 -4.52 -7.73
C VAL A 729 -15.49 -5.40 -6.65
N GLU A 730 -14.16 -5.34 -6.53
CA GLU A 730 -13.38 -5.92 -5.45
C GLU A 730 -12.51 -4.83 -4.79
N MET A 731 -12.27 -4.97 -3.49
CA MET A 731 -11.31 -4.19 -2.71
C MET A 731 -10.89 -5.03 -1.49
N ALA A 732 -9.59 -5.21 -1.26
CA ALA A 732 -9.10 -5.89 -0.07
C ALA A 732 -9.19 -4.97 1.16
N PRO A 733 -9.40 -5.50 2.38
CA PRO A 733 -9.75 -6.89 2.72
C PRO A 733 -11.26 -7.18 2.67
N ILE A 734 -12.10 -6.21 2.28
CA ILE A 734 -13.56 -6.24 2.49
C ILE A 734 -14.37 -7.02 1.44
N ALA A 735 -13.85 -7.15 0.22
CA ALA A 735 -14.47 -7.77 -0.95
C ALA A 735 -13.37 -8.31 -1.88
N LYS A 736 -12.81 -9.48 -1.55
CA LYS A 736 -11.64 -10.07 -2.23
C LYS A 736 -11.97 -11.48 -2.76
N VAL A 737 -11.74 -11.71 -4.06
CA VAL A 737 -11.95 -12.98 -4.78
C VAL A 737 -10.75 -13.34 -5.66
N GLY A 738 -9.95 -12.34 -6.05
CA GLY A 738 -8.62 -12.50 -6.62
C GLY A 738 -7.73 -11.29 -6.32
N GLY A 739 -6.58 -11.22 -7.00
CA GLY A 739 -5.63 -10.11 -6.83
C GLY A 739 -6.13 -8.74 -7.27
N LEU A 740 -7.32 -8.65 -7.88
CA LEU A 740 -7.97 -7.38 -8.21
C LEU A 740 -8.20 -6.55 -6.95
N GLY A 741 -8.79 -7.14 -5.90
CA GLY A 741 -9.05 -6.46 -4.65
C GLY A 741 -7.76 -5.98 -3.97
N ASP A 742 -6.70 -6.80 -4.00
CA ASP A 742 -5.39 -6.41 -3.46
C ASP A 742 -4.82 -5.20 -4.24
N VAL A 743 -4.86 -5.21 -5.58
CA VAL A 743 -4.35 -4.10 -6.41
C VAL A 743 -5.12 -2.80 -6.17
N VAL A 744 -6.46 -2.84 -6.14
CA VAL A 744 -7.29 -1.62 -5.93
C VAL A 744 -6.90 -0.92 -4.63
N THR A 745 -6.73 -1.68 -3.54
CA THR A 745 -6.32 -1.15 -2.24
C THR A 745 -4.87 -0.66 -2.27
N SER A 746 -3.94 -1.51 -2.68
CA SER A 746 -2.49 -1.24 -2.59
C SER A 746 -2.04 -0.09 -3.48
N LEU A 747 -2.57 0.00 -4.71
CA LEU A 747 -2.29 1.10 -5.64
C LEU A 747 -2.89 2.41 -5.12
N SER A 748 -4.08 2.37 -4.51
CA SER A 748 -4.70 3.57 -3.93
C SER A 748 -3.86 4.14 -2.79
N ARG A 749 -3.35 3.31 -1.88
CA ARG A 749 -2.42 3.75 -0.83
C ARG A 749 -1.12 4.29 -1.43
N ALA A 750 -0.48 3.55 -2.32
CA ALA A 750 0.80 3.97 -2.91
C ALA A 750 0.73 5.29 -3.70
N VAL A 751 -0.42 5.61 -4.30
CA VAL A 751 -0.67 6.90 -4.98
C VAL A 751 -1.03 8.02 -3.98
N GLN A 752 -1.64 7.70 -2.83
CA GLN A 752 -1.73 8.64 -1.69
C GLN A 752 -0.34 8.91 -1.07
N ASP A 753 0.55 7.92 -1.00
CA ASP A 753 1.95 8.04 -0.55
C ASP A 753 2.87 8.80 -1.55
N LEU A 754 2.33 9.19 -2.70
CA LEU A 754 2.91 10.15 -3.65
C LEU A 754 2.27 11.54 -3.54
N GLY A 755 1.29 11.73 -2.65
CA GLY A 755 0.63 13.00 -2.36
C GLY A 755 -0.64 13.27 -3.17
N HIS A 756 -1.24 12.28 -3.83
CA HIS A 756 -2.42 12.49 -4.68
C HIS A 756 -3.74 12.05 -4.02
N ASN A 757 -4.85 12.63 -4.46
CA ASN A 757 -6.17 12.46 -3.86
C ASN A 757 -6.92 11.25 -4.47
N VAL A 758 -6.68 10.05 -3.93
CA VAL A 758 -7.38 8.82 -4.35
C VAL A 758 -8.66 8.58 -3.56
N LYS A 759 -9.74 8.17 -4.25
CA LYS A 759 -10.98 7.65 -3.69
C LYS A 759 -11.43 6.39 -4.43
N VAL A 760 -12.16 5.49 -3.76
CA VAL A 760 -12.74 4.28 -4.37
C VAL A 760 -14.28 4.36 -4.36
N ILE A 761 -14.91 3.91 -5.43
CA ILE A 761 -16.36 3.62 -5.49
C ILE A 761 -16.54 2.10 -5.66
N LEU A 762 -17.33 1.51 -4.77
CA LEU A 762 -17.56 0.05 -4.66
C LEU A 762 -19.07 -0.24 -4.50
N PRO A 763 -19.60 -1.40 -4.95
CA PRO A 763 -20.95 -1.82 -4.60
C PRO A 763 -21.05 -2.21 -3.11
N LYS A 764 -22.15 -1.86 -2.45
CA LYS A 764 -22.45 -2.33 -1.09
C LYS A 764 -23.08 -3.71 -1.14
N TYR A 765 -22.25 -4.75 -1.20
CA TYR A 765 -22.71 -6.14 -1.08
C TYR A 765 -23.27 -6.43 0.33
N ASP A 766 -24.19 -7.38 0.40
CA ASP A 766 -24.64 -7.99 1.65
C ASP A 766 -23.56 -8.80 2.37
N CYS A 767 -22.60 -9.36 1.61
CA CYS A 767 -21.49 -10.17 2.10
C CYS A 767 -20.19 -9.39 2.39
N LEU A 768 -20.23 -8.06 2.53
CA LEU A 768 -19.04 -7.26 2.88
C LEU A 768 -18.54 -7.55 4.30
N ASN A 769 -17.23 -7.68 4.48
CA ASN A 769 -16.63 -7.69 5.82
C ASN A 769 -16.55 -6.26 6.40
N LEU A 770 -17.70 -5.75 6.87
CA LEU A 770 -17.83 -4.38 7.39
C LEU A 770 -16.95 -4.09 8.61
N THR A 771 -16.46 -5.11 9.32
CA THR A 771 -15.53 -4.99 10.45
C THR A 771 -14.24 -4.25 10.10
N ASN A 772 -13.83 -4.29 8.82
CA ASN A 772 -12.62 -3.65 8.31
C ASN A 772 -12.91 -2.29 7.63
N VAL A 773 -14.06 -1.68 7.92
CA VAL A 773 -14.45 -0.34 7.43
C VAL A 773 -14.53 0.64 8.59
N LYS A 774 -13.57 1.56 8.68
CA LYS A 774 -13.57 2.66 9.65
C LYS A 774 -14.61 3.72 9.23
N ASP A 775 -15.13 4.48 10.19
CA ASP A 775 -16.00 5.66 9.99
C ASP A 775 -17.27 5.44 9.12
N LEU A 776 -17.78 4.20 9.02
CA LEU A 776 -18.89 3.87 8.12
C LEU A 776 -20.21 4.58 8.51
N HIS A 777 -20.68 5.50 7.67
CA HIS A 777 -21.93 6.24 7.86
C HIS A 777 -22.71 6.44 6.55
N TYR A 778 -24.02 6.70 6.66
CA TYR A 778 -24.84 7.13 5.53
C TYR A 778 -24.44 8.55 5.12
N HIS A 779 -24.19 8.75 3.83
CA HIS A 779 -23.73 10.03 3.28
C HIS A 779 -24.89 10.78 2.60
N GLN A 780 -25.60 10.12 1.69
CA GLN A 780 -26.74 10.67 0.93
C GLN A 780 -27.49 9.53 0.21
N SER A 781 -28.59 9.85 -0.48
CA SER A 781 -29.16 8.97 -1.51
C SER A 781 -29.64 9.74 -2.73
N PHE A 782 -29.69 9.05 -3.87
CA PHE A 782 -30.19 9.58 -5.14
C PHE A 782 -31.02 8.50 -5.87
N THR A 783 -31.75 8.89 -6.91
CA THR A 783 -32.59 7.96 -7.69
C THR A 783 -32.05 7.82 -9.10
N TRP A 784 -31.79 6.58 -9.53
CA TRP A 784 -31.45 6.25 -10.92
C TRP A 784 -32.11 4.92 -11.32
N GLY A 785 -32.53 4.77 -12.58
CA GLY A 785 -33.18 3.53 -13.05
C GLY A 785 -34.41 3.12 -12.23
N ASN A 786 -35.26 4.08 -11.84
CA ASN A 786 -36.42 3.92 -10.95
C ASN A 786 -36.10 3.26 -9.59
N THR A 787 -34.84 3.33 -9.14
CA THR A 787 -34.33 2.72 -7.91
C THR A 787 -33.70 3.80 -7.03
N GLU A 788 -33.99 3.83 -5.73
CA GLU A 788 -33.18 4.60 -4.77
C GLU A 788 -31.81 3.92 -4.61
N ILE A 789 -30.73 4.69 -4.67
CA ILE A 789 -29.36 4.25 -4.40
C ILE A 789 -28.89 5.01 -3.17
N LYS A 790 -28.63 4.27 -2.09
CA LYS A 790 -28.05 4.84 -0.86
C LYS A 790 -26.53 4.85 -0.98
N VAL A 791 -25.92 5.97 -0.65
CA VAL A 791 -24.49 6.17 -0.62
C VAL A 791 -24.05 6.14 0.83
N TRP A 792 -23.17 5.19 1.14
CA TRP A 792 -22.46 5.14 2.41
C TRP A 792 -21.02 5.59 2.19
N PHE A 793 -20.41 6.24 3.17
CA PHE A 793 -18.99 6.60 3.18
C PHE A 793 -18.30 5.93 4.35
N GLY A 794 -17.06 5.52 4.15
CA GLY A 794 -16.15 5.06 5.20
C GLY A 794 -14.71 5.05 4.70
N LYS A 795 -13.78 4.53 5.51
CA LYS A 795 -12.40 4.26 5.09
C LYS A 795 -12.10 2.77 5.17
N VAL A 796 -11.40 2.27 4.17
CA VAL A 796 -10.86 0.89 4.14
C VAL A 796 -9.38 1.04 3.95
N GLU A 797 -8.56 0.46 4.82
CA GLU A 797 -7.10 0.58 4.73
C GLU A 797 -6.62 2.06 4.67
N ASP A 798 -7.39 2.92 5.36
CA ASP A 798 -7.37 4.40 5.41
C ASP A 798 -7.67 5.15 4.10
N ILE A 799 -7.91 4.42 3.00
CA ILE A 799 -8.39 4.96 1.72
C ILE A 799 -9.89 5.33 1.83
N PRO A 800 -10.32 6.52 1.38
CA PRO A 800 -11.74 6.90 1.34
C PRO A 800 -12.56 6.07 0.33
N VAL A 801 -13.65 5.45 0.80
CA VAL A 801 -14.53 4.60 -0.01
C VAL A 801 -15.98 5.07 0.04
N TYR A 802 -16.62 5.18 -1.13
CA TYR A 802 -18.08 5.30 -1.27
C TYR A 802 -18.69 3.94 -1.65
N PHE A 803 -19.65 3.48 -0.86
CA PHE A 803 -20.38 2.25 -1.10
C PHE A 803 -21.78 2.56 -1.66
N LEU A 804 -22.06 2.10 -2.87
CA LEU A 804 -23.35 2.32 -3.54
C LEU A 804 -24.30 1.13 -3.27
N GLU A 805 -25.47 1.42 -2.72
CA GLU A 805 -26.48 0.43 -2.32
C GLU A 805 -27.82 0.66 -3.05
N PRO A 806 -27.96 0.16 -4.30
CA PRO A 806 -29.25 0.12 -4.98
C PRO A 806 -30.28 -0.68 -4.19
N GLN A 807 -31.40 -0.07 -3.83
CA GLN A 807 -32.48 -0.70 -3.05
C GLN A 807 -33.33 -1.69 -3.88
N ASN A 808 -32.81 -2.16 -5.03
CA ASN A 808 -33.44 -3.14 -5.92
C ASN A 808 -32.96 -4.59 -5.67
N GLY A 809 -32.11 -4.82 -4.66
CA GLY A 809 -31.62 -6.14 -4.28
C GLY A 809 -30.54 -6.74 -5.17
N MET A 810 -30.08 -6.05 -6.24
CA MET A 810 -29.05 -6.59 -7.16
C MET A 810 -27.71 -6.92 -6.47
N PHE A 811 -27.47 -6.42 -5.27
CA PHE A 811 -26.24 -6.65 -4.49
C PHE A 811 -26.48 -7.44 -3.19
N TRP A 812 -27.69 -7.99 -3.01
CA TRP A 812 -28.08 -8.82 -1.87
C TRP A 812 -28.21 -10.28 -2.30
N VAL A 813 -27.09 -10.91 -2.62
CA VAL A 813 -27.02 -12.25 -3.24
C VAL A 813 -25.98 -13.19 -2.60
N GLY A 814 -25.40 -12.78 -1.47
CA GLY A 814 -24.40 -13.53 -0.70
C GLY A 814 -23.01 -13.64 -1.33
N CYS A 815 -22.77 -13.00 -2.47
CA CYS A 815 -21.49 -13.11 -3.18
C CYS A 815 -21.19 -11.95 -4.16
N VAL A 816 -19.90 -11.72 -4.40
CA VAL A 816 -19.40 -10.73 -5.38
C VAL A 816 -19.77 -11.15 -6.81
N TYR A 817 -19.44 -12.38 -7.22
CA TYR A 817 -19.64 -12.92 -8.57
C TYR A 817 -20.58 -14.13 -8.61
N GLY A 818 -21.06 -14.49 -9.80
CA GLY A 818 -21.81 -15.70 -10.12
C GLY A 818 -23.34 -15.54 -10.15
N ARG A 819 -23.88 -14.32 -10.32
CA ARG A 819 -25.32 -14.01 -10.15
C ARG A 819 -25.84 -12.98 -11.16
N ASN A 820 -25.82 -13.27 -12.47
CA ASN A 820 -26.21 -12.32 -13.53
C ASN A 820 -25.40 -11.01 -13.47
N ASP A 821 -24.08 -11.17 -13.41
CA ASP A 821 -23.14 -10.12 -13.04
C ASP A 821 -23.07 -8.99 -14.08
N GLU A 822 -23.30 -9.26 -15.37
CA GLU A 822 -23.34 -8.24 -16.41
C GLU A 822 -24.43 -7.20 -16.15
N SER A 823 -25.62 -7.65 -15.73
CA SER A 823 -26.74 -6.77 -15.37
C SER A 823 -26.43 -5.98 -14.09
N ARG A 824 -25.89 -6.65 -13.05
CA ARG A 824 -25.53 -6.04 -11.77
C ARG A 824 -24.48 -4.95 -11.95
N PHE A 825 -23.35 -5.29 -12.55
CA PHE A 825 -22.23 -4.38 -12.70
C PHE A 825 -22.50 -3.28 -13.73
N GLY A 826 -23.30 -3.55 -14.77
CA GLY A 826 -23.84 -2.51 -15.65
C GLY A 826 -24.66 -1.45 -14.88
N PHE A 827 -25.57 -1.88 -14.00
CA PHE A 827 -26.33 -0.99 -13.12
C PHE A 827 -25.42 -0.18 -12.18
N PHE A 828 -24.42 -0.83 -11.57
CA PHE A 828 -23.44 -0.16 -10.71
C PHE A 828 -22.59 0.88 -11.45
N CYS A 829 -22.10 0.58 -12.65
CA CYS A 829 -21.29 1.52 -13.44
C CYS A 829 -22.06 2.80 -13.79
N HIS A 830 -23.34 2.68 -14.14
CA HIS A 830 -24.24 3.83 -14.27
C HIS A 830 -24.39 4.58 -12.94
N SER A 831 -24.67 3.85 -11.85
CA SER A 831 -24.83 4.43 -10.51
C SER A 831 -23.59 5.22 -10.06
N ALA A 832 -22.39 4.74 -10.38
CA ALA A 832 -21.13 5.40 -10.03
C ALA A 832 -20.88 6.69 -10.83
N LEU A 833 -21.19 6.69 -12.13
CA LEU A 833 -21.13 7.90 -12.96
C LEU A 833 -22.19 8.93 -12.56
N GLU A 834 -23.40 8.48 -12.25
CA GLU A 834 -24.50 9.33 -11.78
C GLU A 834 -24.16 9.97 -10.42
N PHE A 835 -23.60 9.20 -9.49
CA PHE A 835 -23.11 9.70 -8.21
C PHE A 835 -22.03 10.80 -8.37
N LEU A 836 -21.04 10.57 -9.24
CA LEU A 836 -20.01 11.57 -9.54
C LEU A 836 -20.61 12.86 -10.13
N HIS A 837 -21.55 12.72 -11.07
CA HIS A 837 -22.25 13.84 -11.69
C HIS A 837 -23.06 14.66 -10.69
N GLN A 838 -23.90 14.01 -9.87
CA GLN A 838 -24.76 14.70 -8.90
C GLN A 838 -23.99 15.37 -7.76
N ASN A 839 -22.82 14.83 -7.38
CA ASN A 839 -21.93 15.49 -6.41
C ASN A 839 -21.13 16.67 -6.97
N GLY A 840 -21.25 16.98 -8.27
CA GLY A 840 -20.38 17.95 -8.93
C GLY A 840 -18.89 17.53 -8.90
N SER A 841 -18.63 16.24 -8.71
CA SER A 841 -17.28 15.72 -8.52
C SER A 841 -16.60 15.57 -9.87
N SER A 842 -15.68 16.50 -10.18
CA SER A 842 -14.85 16.49 -11.38
C SER A 842 -13.44 15.92 -11.09
N PRO A 843 -13.25 14.58 -11.07
CA PRO A 843 -11.91 14.01 -10.98
C PRO A 843 -11.11 14.28 -12.26
N ASP A 844 -9.79 14.25 -12.13
CA ASP A 844 -8.87 14.21 -13.27
C ASP A 844 -8.93 12.86 -13.98
N ILE A 845 -9.00 11.79 -13.18
CA ILE A 845 -8.92 10.40 -13.61
C ILE A 845 -10.08 9.60 -13.03
N ILE A 846 -10.79 8.88 -13.90
CA ILE A 846 -11.59 7.72 -13.50
C ILE A 846 -10.82 6.46 -13.92
N HIS A 847 -10.39 5.66 -12.94
CA HIS A 847 -9.64 4.43 -13.16
C HIS A 847 -10.56 3.21 -12.98
N CYS A 848 -10.86 2.58 -14.09
CA CYS A 848 -11.70 1.39 -14.19
C CYS A 848 -10.83 0.13 -14.17
N HIS A 849 -11.25 -0.88 -13.39
CA HIS A 849 -10.60 -2.19 -13.30
C HIS A 849 -11.49 -3.31 -13.85
N ASP A 850 -10.95 -4.02 -14.85
CA ASP A 850 -11.50 -5.22 -15.50
C ASP A 850 -12.91 -5.08 -16.13
N TRP A 851 -13.37 -6.14 -16.82
CA TRP A 851 -14.66 -6.21 -17.53
C TRP A 851 -15.88 -5.78 -16.70
N SER A 852 -15.80 -5.91 -15.38
CA SER A 852 -16.86 -5.54 -14.44
C SER A 852 -17.11 -4.03 -14.36
N SER A 853 -16.06 -3.19 -14.47
CA SER A 853 -16.18 -1.73 -14.50
C SER A 853 -16.07 -1.16 -15.93
N ALA A 854 -15.76 -1.99 -16.92
CA ALA A 854 -15.72 -1.63 -18.34
C ALA A 854 -16.90 -0.78 -18.85
N PRO A 855 -18.16 -0.95 -18.39
CA PRO A 855 -19.26 -0.08 -18.80
C PRO A 855 -19.03 1.41 -18.55
N VAL A 856 -18.33 1.78 -17.47
CA VAL A 856 -17.99 3.18 -17.17
C VAL A 856 -17.34 3.85 -18.37
N ALA A 857 -16.42 3.18 -19.07
CA ALA A 857 -15.63 3.81 -20.14
C ALA A 857 -16.48 4.29 -21.32
N TRP A 858 -17.45 3.49 -21.80
CA TRP A 858 -18.33 3.93 -22.88
C TRP A 858 -19.47 4.82 -22.38
N LEU A 859 -20.02 4.55 -21.20
CA LEU A 859 -21.10 5.36 -20.62
C LEU A 859 -20.64 6.79 -20.34
N PHE A 860 -19.44 6.96 -19.78
CA PHE A 860 -18.81 8.26 -19.57
C PHE A 860 -18.73 9.06 -20.88
N LYS A 861 -18.10 8.48 -21.92
CA LYS A 861 -17.93 9.14 -23.23
C LYS A 861 -19.24 9.39 -23.97
N GLN A 862 -20.28 8.59 -23.76
CA GLN A 862 -21.57 8.70 -24.46
C GLN A 862 -22.59 9.59 -23.74
N GLN A 863 -22.52 9.73 -22.41
CA GLN A 863 -23.59 10.33 -21.61
C GLN A 863 -23.13 11.43 -20.65
N TYR A 864 -21.88 11.39 -20.13
CA TYR A 864 -21.46 12.26 -19.02
C TYR A 864 -20.36 13.29 -19.37
N VAL A 865 -19.57 13.08 -20.43
CA VAL A 865 -18.53 14.05 -20.88
C VAL A 865 -19.08 15.46 -21.09
N HIS A 866 -20.29 15.58 -21.64
CA HIS A 866 -20.94 16.87 -21.91
C HIS A 866 -21.64 17.48 -20.69
N ASN A 867 -21.74 16.74 -19.58
CA ASN A 867 -22.53 17.10 -18.39
C ASN A 867 -21.62 17.54 -17.22
N GLY A 868 -20.56 18.31 -17.53
CA GLY A 868 -19.65 18.90 -16.54
C GLY A 868 -18.35 18.11 -16.27
N LEU A 869 -18.15 16.94 -16.88
CA LEU A 869 -16.94 16.12 -16.68
C LEU A 869 -15.93 16.19 -17.85
N SER A 870 -15.87 17.32 -18.58
CA SER A 870 -15.11 17.47 -19.83
C SER A 870 -13.60 17.20 -19.71
N ASN A 871 -13.02 17.52 -18.55
CA ASN A 871 -11.58 17.47 -18.32
C ASN A 871 -11.10 16.12 -17.77
N CYS A 872 -12.03 15.28 -17.31
CA CYS A 872 -11.72 13.94 -16.81
C CYS A 872 -11.24 13.03 -17.95
N ARG A 873 -10.33 12.10 -17.63
CA ARG A 873 -9.84 11.05 -18.52
C ARG A 873 -10.11 9.67 -17.92
N VAL A 874 -10.39 8.68 -18.77
CA VAL A 874 -10.70 7.30 -18.34
C VAL A 874 -9.52 6.38 -18.60
N ILE A 875 -9.07 5.72 -17.54
CA ILE A 875 -8.01 4.70 -17.57
C ILE A 875 -8.65 3.32 -17.38
N PHE A 876 -8.20 2.31 -18.11
CA PHE A 876 -8.73 0.95 -18.00
C PHE A 876 -7.62 -0.09 -17.75
N THR A 877 -7.59 -0.73 -16.58
CA THR A 877 -6.68 -1.86 -16.30
C THR A 877 -7.39 -3.20 -16.53
N ILE A 878 -6.84 -4.01 -17.42
CA ILE A 878 -7.23 -5.42 -17.61
C ILE A 878 -6.44 -6.27 -16.60
N HIS A 879 -7.15 -6.95 -15.69
CA HIS A 879 -6.53 -7.87 -14.73
C HIS A 879 -6.54 -9.33 -15.22
N ASN A 880 -7.57 -9.76 -15.95
CA ASN A 880 -7.55 -11.05 -16.66
C ASN A 880 -8.44 -11.04 -17.92
N LEU A 881 -7.82 -11.14 -19.12
CA LEU A 881 -8.52 -11.01 -20.40
C LEU A 881 -9.51 -12.14 -20.72
N GLU A 882 -9.43 -13.27 -20.03
CA GLU A 882 -10.33 -14.42 -20.18
C GLU A 882 -11.80 -14.09 -19.86
N PHE A 883 -12.04 -13.08 -19.01
CA PHE A 883 -13.37 -12.73 -18.53
C PHE A 883 -13.89 -11.47 -19.24
N GLY A 884 -15.11 -11.55 -19.77
CA GLY A 884 -15.80 -10.39 -20.34
C GLY A 884 -15.07 -9.70 -21.50
N ALA A 885 -14.30 -10.45 -22.30
CA ALA A 885 -13.49 -9.94 -23.42
C ALA A 885 -14.24 -9.00 -24.39
N HIS A 886 -15.55 -9.16 -24.55
CA HIS A 886 -16.40 -8.28 -25.35
C HIS A 886 -16.65 -6.91 -24.67
N HIS A 887 -16.89 -6.89 -23.36
CA HIS A 887 -16.94 -5.66 -22.55
C HIS A 887 -15.57 -4.97 -22.49
N ILE A 888 -14.49 -5.74 -22.34
CA ILE A 888 -13.11 -5.24 -22.45
C ILE A 888 -12.89 -4.57 -23.81
N SER A 889 -13.22 -5.23 -24.92
CA SER A 889 -13.08 -4.65 -26.27
C SER A 889 -13.82 -3.32 -26.43
N LYS A 890 -15.00 -3.19 -25.81
CA LYS A 890 -15.79 -1.95 -25.83
C LYS A 890 -15.20 -0.86 -24.93
N ALA A 891 -14.64 -1.21 -23.77
CA ALA A 891 -13.90 -0.26 -22.94
C ALA A 891 -12.61 0.20 -23.62
N MET A 892 -11.86 -0.70 -24.25
CA MET A 892 -10.66 -0.40 -25.04
C MET A 892 -10.96 0.59 -26.18
N ALA A 893 -12.15 0.55 -26.78
CA ALA A 893 -12.56 1.55 -27.77
C ALA A 893 -12.72 2.96 -27.16
N HIS A 894 -13.24 3.07 -25.94
CA HIS A 894 -13.70 4.33 -25.33
C HIS A 894 -12.78 4.95 -24.25
N CYS A 895 -11.90 4.20 -23.60
CA CYS A 895 -10.93 4.74 -22.63
C CYS A 895 -9.87 5.62 -23.32
N ASP A 896 -9.25 6.53 -22.59
CA ASP A 896 -8.19 7.41 -23.11
C ASP A 896 -6.83 6.69 -23.13
N LYS A 897 -6.54 5.94 -22.06
CA LYS A 897 -5.40 5.02 -21.95
C LYS A 897 -5.87 3.68 -21.36
N ALA A 898 -5.17 2.60 -21.71
CA ALA A 898 -5.40 1.28 -21.16
C ALA A 898 -4.08 0.63 -20.70
N THR A 899 -4.17 -0.29 -19.75
CA THR A 899 -3.03 -1.07 -19.28
C THR A 899 -3.41 -2.49 -18.85
N THR A 900 -2.42 -3.34 -18.62
CA THR A 900 -2.56 -4.63 -17.96
C THR A 900 -1.36 -4.88 -17.04
N VAL A 901 -1.50 -5.83 -16.15
CA VAL A 901 -0.71 -5.99 -14.91
C VAL A 901 0.71 -6.57 -15.08
N SER A 902 1.27 -6.54 -16.29
CA SER A 902 2.61 -7.03 -16.66
C SER A 902 3.04 -6.52 -18.05
N TYR A 903 4.34 -6.30 -18.26
CA TYR A 903 4.95 -5.96 -19.55
C TYR A 903 4.99 -7.16 -20.51
N THR A 904 5.29 -8.37 -20.02
CA THR A 904 5.24 -9.58 -20.86
C THR A 904 3.81 -9.99 -21.19
N TYR A 905 2.87 -9.94 -20.24
CA TYR A 905 1.47 -10.25 -20.53
C TYR A 905 0.87 -9.27 -21.54
N SER A 906 1.22 -7.96 -21.48
CA SER A 906 0.74 -6.98 -22.48
C SER A 906 1.21 -7.34 -23.90
N ARG A 907 2.39 -7.96 -24.04
CA ARG A 907 2.89 -8.49 -25.32
C ARG A 907 2.19 -9.79 -25.70
N GLU A 908 2.00 -10.73 -24.77
CA GLU A 908 1.29 -12.00 -24.99
C GLU A 908 -0.15 -11.76 -25.51
N VAL A 909 -0.88 -10.78 -24.96
CA VAL A 909 -2.27 -10.47 -25.38
C VAL A 909 -2.39 -9.42 -26.50
N SER A 910 -1.29 -8.83 -26.96
CA SER A 910 -1.28 -7.73 -27.94
C SER A 910 -2.07 -8.03 -29.22
N GLY A 911 -1.98 -9.27 -29.72
CA GLY A 911 -2.67 -9.75 -30.92
C GLY A 911 -4.13 -10.18 -30.71
N HIS A 912 -4.66 -10.13 -29.48
CA HIS A 912 -6.04 -10.52 -29.21
C HIS A 912 -7.02 -9.50 -29.81
N GLY A 913 -8.17 -9.96 -30.35
CA GLY A 913 -9.11 -9.11 -31.10
C GLY A 913 -9.68 -7.92 -30.31
N ALA A 914 -9.74 -8.03 -28.97
CA ALA A 914 -10.14 -6.93 -28.08
C ALA A 914 -9.07 -5.83 -27.88
N ILE A 915 -7.81 -6.15 -28.19
CA ILE A 915 -6.62 -5.33 -27.86
C ILE A 915 -5.96 -4.77 -29.12
N ALA A 916 -5.77 -5.61 -30.15
CA ALA A 916 -5.05 -5.25 -31.38
C ALA A 916 -5.54 -3.96 -32.07
N PRO A 917 -6.86 -3.65 -32.16
CA PRO A 917 -7.33 -2.38 -32.74
C PRO A 917 -6.96 -1.12 -31.93
N HIS A 918 -6.51 -1.31 -30.69
CA HIS A 918 -6.29 -0.26 -29.68
C HIS A 918 -4.90 -0.32 -29.04
N HIS A 919 -3.99 -1.11 -29.61
CA HIS A 919 -2.63 -1.35 -29.08
C HIS A 919 -1.82 -0.06 -28.85
N PHE A 920 -2.03 0.96 -29.67
CA PHE A 920 -1.33 2.27 -29.58
C PHE A 920 -1.56 3.03 -28.26
N LYS A 921 -2.55 2.63 -27.46
CA LYS A 921 -2.84 3.19 -26.12
C LYS A 921 -2.87 2.12 -25.02
N PHE A 922 -2.33 0.93 -25.29
CA PHE A 922 -2.26 -0.19 -24.36
C PHE A 922 -0.82 -0.39 -23.84
N HIS A 923 -0.68 -0.53 -22.53
CA HIS A 923 0.63 -0.56 -21.85
C HIS A 923 0.69 -1.74 -20.87
N GLY A 924 1.87 -2.31 -20.64
CA GLY A 924 2.07 -3.15 -19.46
C GLY A 924 2.56 -2.30 -18.29
N ILE A 925 2.00 -2.49 -17.09
CA ILE A 925 2.53 -1.98 -15.83
C ILE A 925 2.44 -3.12 -14.82
N ARG A 926 3.60 -3.58 -14.33
CA ARG A 926 3.69 -4.67 -13.35
C ARG A 926 3.04 -4.25 -12.03
N ASN A 927 2.28 -5.14 -11.37
CA ASN A 927 1.83 -4.88 -10.00
C ASN A 927 2.99 -4.86 -8.98
N GLY A 928 2.71 -4.35 -7.79
CA GLY A 928 3.49 -4.60 -6.58
C GLY A 928 2.71 -5.42 -5.54
N ILE A 929 3.31 -5.62 -4.37
CA ILE A 929 2.66 -6.09 -3.13
C ILE A 929 2.57 -4.99 -2.08
N ASP A 930 1.61 -5.09 -1.18
CA ASP A 930 1.47 -4.19 -0.02
C ASP A 930 2.34 -4.69 1.15
N PRO A 931 3.35 -3.93 1.62
CA PRO A 931 4.18 -4.30 2.77
C PRO A 931 3.49 -4.14 4.12
N ASP A 932 2.30 -3.54 4.22
CA ASP A 932 1.50 -3.55 5.46
C ASP A 932 0.75 -4.88 5.65
N ILE A 933 0.42 -5.55 4.54
CA ILE A 933 -0.20 -6.89 4.53
C ILE A 933 0.89 -7.97 4.52
N TRP A 934 1.92 -7.81 3.70
CA TRP A 934 2.91 -8.87 3.40
C TRP A 934 4.33 -8.50 3.85
N ASP A 935 4.56 -8.45 5.17
CA ASP A 935 5.90 -8.24 5.73
C ASP A 935 6.20 -9.16 6.94
N PRO A 936 7.16 -10.12 6.84
CA PRO A 936 7.54 -10.99 7.96
C PRO A 936 8.14 -10.25 9.17
N TYR A 937 8.44 -8.95 9.08
CA TYR A 937 8.82 -8.16 10.26
C TYR A 937 7.61 -7.71 11.11
N SER A 938 6.43 -7.53 10.51
CA SER A 938 5.19 -7.11 11.19
C SER A 938 4.07 -8.15 11.21
N ASP A 939 4.19 -9.24 10.44
CA ASP A 939 3.18 -10.30 10.33
C ASP A 939 2.95 -11.07 11.65
N ASN A 940 1.74 -10.93 12.20
CA ASN A 940 1.32 -11.58 13.45
C ASN A 940 0.85 -13.05 13.26
N PHE A 941 0.83 -13.59 12.03
CA PHE A 941 0.44 -14.97 11.75
C PHE A 941 1.62 -15.97 11.76
N ILE A 942 2.85 -15.49 11.90
CA ILE A 942 4.08 -16.29 11.96
C ILE A 942 4.67 -16.32 13.38
N PRO A 943 5.35 -17.41 13.79
CA PRO A 943 5.77 -17.60 15.19
C PRO A 943 6.95 -16.72 15.64
N VAL A 944 7.73 -16.19 14.68
CA VAL A 944 8.91 -15.36 14.90
C VAL A 944 8.97 -14.34 13.76
N HIS A 945 9.01 -13.06 14.09
CA HIS A 945 9.20 -11.99 13.10
C HIS A 945 10.65 -11.99 12.57
N TYR A 946 10.85 -11.74 11.28
CA TYR A 946 12.18 -11.76 10.67
C TYR A 946 12.36 -10.77 9.50
N THR A 947 13.63 -10.46 9.21
CA THR A 947 14.10 -9.66 8.07
C THR A 947 15.05 -10.50 7.20
N SER A 948 15.68 -9.90 6.19
CA SER A 948 16.72 -10.55 5.39
C SER A 948 17.97 -10.94 6.22
N GLU A 949 18.15 -10.35 7.41
CA GLU A 949 19.29 -10.60 8.30
C GLU A 949 19.16 -11.92 9.06
N ASN A 950 17.96 -12.23 9.56
CA ASN A 950 17.66 -13.44 10.36
C ASN A 950 16.68 -14.41 9.67
N VAL A 951 16.55 -14.32 8.35
CA VAL A 951 15.64 -15.14 7.51
C VAL A 951 15.74 -16.64 7.79
N ILE A 952 16.94 -17.18 8.04
CA ILE A 952 17.15 -18.62 8.28
C ILE A 952 16.44 -19.07 9.57
N GLU A 953 16.54 -18.28 10.63
CA GLU A 953 15.90 -18.58 11.93
C GLU A 953 14.38 -18.44 11.84
N GLY A 954 13.90 -17.33 11.25
CA GLY A 954 12.47 -17.06 11.06
C GLY A 954 11.79 -18.12 10.21
N LYS A 955 12.36 -18.48 9.04
CA LYS A 955 11.83 -19.55 8.18
C LYS A 955 11.91 -20.92 8.84
N SER A 956 12.97 -21.22 9.61
CA SER A 956 13.07 -22.48 10.35
C SER A 956 11.98 -22.62 11.43
N ALA A 957 11.73 -21.55 12.20
CA ALA A 957 10.64 -21.49 13.17
C ALA A 957 9.26 -21.63 12.50
N ALA A 958 9.03 -20.90 11.40
CA ALA A 958 7.80 -20.97 10.63
C ALA A 958 7.59 -22.36 9.99
N LYS A 959 8.63 -23.00 9.45
CA LYS A 959 8.62 -24.35 8.88
C LYS A 959 8.21 -25.40 9.91
N LYS A 960 8.80 -25.33 11.11
CA LYS A 960 8.44 -26.22 12.24
C LYS A 960 6.99 -26.01 12.68
N ALA A 961 6.55 -24.75 12.79
CA ALA A 961 5.17 -24.42 13.15
C ALA A 961 4.15 -24.86 12.08
N LEU A 962 4.49 -24.72 10.79
CA LEU A 962 3.70 -25.21 9.66
C LEU A 962 3.57 -26.74 9.68
N GLN A 963 4.69 -27.45 9.86
CA GLN A 963 4.70 -28.91 9.99
C GLN A 963 3.82 -29.36 11.18
N GLN A 964 3.96 -28.71 12.34
CA GLN A 964 3.14 -28.99 13.53
C GLN A 964 1.65 -28.68 13.32
N LYS A 965 1.29 -27.52 12.74
CA LYS A 965 -0.11 -27.11 12.50
C LYS A 965 -0.84 -28.06 11.53
N LEU A 966 -0.12 -28.63 10.57
CA LEU A 966 -0.73 -29.48 9.53
C LEU A 966 -0.66 -30.99 9.79
N GLY A 967 0.14 -31.43 10.77
CA GLY A 967 0.37 -32.84 11.09
C GLY A 967 1.41 -33.51 10.18
N LEU A 968 2.39 -32.74 9.70
CA LEU A 968 3.55 -33.25 8.95
C LEU A 968 4.66 -33.71 9.90
N GLN A 969 5.53 -34.58 9.41
CA GLN A 969 6.74 -34.97 10.12
C GLN A 969 7.68 -33.76 10.27
N GLN A 970 8.22 -33.55 11.47
CA GLN A 970 9.18 -32.47 11.74
C GLN A 970 10.59 -32.88 11.30
N THR A 971 10.80 -32.94 9.97
CA THR A 971 12.07 -33.29 9.33
C THR A 971 12.64 -32.07 8.60
N ASP A 972 13.97 -31.92 8.59
CA ASP A 972 14.62 -30.98 7.66
C ASP A 972 14.73 -31.63 6.27
N THR A 973 13.63 -31.56 5.54
CA THR A 973 13.49 -31.87 4.12
C THR A 973 12.82 -30.68 3.42
N PRO A 974 13.04 -30.45 2.12
CA PRO A 974 12.49 -29.29 1.41
C PRO A 974 10.96 -29.32 1.40
N VAL A 975 10.34 -28.22 1.84
CA VAL A 975 8.88 -28.01 1.80
C VAL A 975 8.53 -27.18 0.57
N VAL A 976 7.70 -27.75 -0.31
CA VAL A 976 7.11 -27.04 -1.46
C VAL A 976 5.69 -26.61 -1.11
N GLY A 977 5.46 -25.29 -1.07
CA GLY A 977 4.15 -24.68 -0.91
C GLY A 977 3.49 -24.37 -2.25
N ILE A 978 2.17 -24.57 -2.32
CA ILE A 978 1.33 -24.26 -3.49
C ILE A 978 0.11 -23.48 -2.98
N ILE A 979 0.05 -22.17 -3.25
CA ILE A 979 -1.07 -21.31 -2.84
C ILE A 979 -1.76 -20.76 -4.09
N SER A 980 -2.88 -21.36 -4.48
CA SER A 980 -3.62 -20.97 -5.68
C SER A 980 -5.06 -21.48 -5.70
N ARG A 981 -5.95 -20.72 -6.35
CA ARG A 981 -7.24 -21.26 -6.84
C ARG A 981 -6.96 -22.43 -7.78
N LEU A 982 -7.77 -23.48 -7.71
CA LEU A 982 -7.61 -24.71 -8.49
C LEU A 982 -8.47 -24.64 -9.76
N THR A 983 -7.93 -23.96 -10.78
CA THR A 983 -8.55 -23.80 -12.10
C THR A 983 -7.61 -24.24 -13.23
N VAL A 984 -8.13 -24.49 -14.43
CA VAL A 984 -7.31 -24.93 -15.58
C VAL A 984 -6.17 -23.95 -15.89
N GLN A 985 -6.44 -22.63 -15.81
CA GLN A 985 -5.43 -21.56 -15.90
C GLN A 985 -4.19 -21.83 -15.03
N LYS A 986 -4.40 -22.29 -13.80
CA LYS A 986 -3.36 -22.46 -12.78
C LYS A 986 -2.60 -23.79 -12.91
N GLY A 987 -2.72 -24.46 -14.05
CA GLY A 987 -1.95 -25.65 -14.38
C GLY A 987 -2.26 -26.84 -13.48
N ILE A 988 -3.54 -27.09 -13.14
CA ILE A 988 -3.91 -28.15 -12.18
C ILE A 988 -3.33 -29.55 -12.49
N HIS A 989 -3.04 -29.89 -13.75
CA HIS A 989 -2.37 -31.14 -14.10
C HIS A 989 -0.87 -31.10 -13.75
N LEU A 990 -0.19 -29.97 -13.96
CA LEU A 990 1.18 -29.70 -13.52
C LEU A 990 1.28 -29.66 -11.99
N ILE A 991 0.29 -29.09 -11.30
CA ILE A 991 0.17 -29.16 -9.83
C ILE A 991 0.09 -30.62 -9.37
N LYS A 992 -0.82 -31.42 -9.95
CA LYS A 992 -0.96 -32.85 -9.61
C LYS A 992 0.36 -33.61 -9.80
N HIS A 993 1.06 -33.36 -10.90
CA HIS A 993 2.37 -33.96 -11.19
C HIS A 993 3.45 -33.55 -10.18
N ALA A 994 3.62 -32.24 -9.94
CA ALA A 994 4.63 -31.71 -9.03
C ALA A 994 4.48 -32.20 -7.58
N ILE A 995 3.25 -32.47 -7.12
CA ILE A 995 3.00 -33.08 -5.82
C ILE A 995 3.68 -34.47 -5.74
N TYR A 996 3.48 -35.33 -6.74
CA TYR A 996 4.17 -36.64 -6.79
C TYR A 996 5.69 -36.46 -6.91
N ARG A 997 6.17 -35.60 -7.83
CA ARG A 997 7.62 -35.40 -8.05
C ARG A 997 8.35 -34.94 -6.79
N THR A 998 7.75 -34.01 -6.02
CA THR A 998 8.32 -33.56 -4.74
C THR A 998 8.44 -34.71 -3.74
N LEU A 999 7.44 -35.60 -3.70
CA LEU A 999 7.41 -36.74 -2.78
C LEU A 999 8.39 -37.86 -3.19
N GLU A 1000 8.64 -38.05 -4.48
CA GLU A 1000 9.72 -38.88 -5.03
C GLU A 1000 11.10 -38.33 -4.63
N ARG A 1001 11.31 -37.02 -4.77
CA ARG A 1001 12.54 -36.30 -4.37
C ARG A 1001 12.70 -36.11 -2.85
N ASN A 1002 11.99 -36.90 -2.05
CA ASN A 1002 11.99 -36.92 -0.58
C ASN A 1002 11.63 -35.58 0.11
N GLY A 1003 10.96 -34.67 -0.61
CA GLY A 1003 10.43 -33.45 -0.03
C GLY A 1003 9.10 -33.65 0.71
N GLN A 1004 8.54 -32.52 1.16
CA GLN A 1004 7.19 -32.39 1.70
C GLN A 1004 6.38 -31.40 0.86
N VAL A 1005 5.05 -31.55 0.83
CA VAL A 1005 4.16 -30.69 0.05
C VAL A 1005 3.00 -30.15 0.87
N VAL A 1006 2.77 -28.84 0.79
CA VAL A 1006 1.59 -28.17 1.32
C VAL A 1006 0.87 -27.43 0.20
N LEU A 1007 -0.40 -27.76 -0.02
CA LEU A 1007 -1.29 -27.03 -0.94
C LEU A 1007 -2.38 -26.31 -0.16
N LEU A 1008 -2.66 -25.06 -0.52
CA LEU A 1008 -3.79 -24.27 -0.01
C LEU A 1008 -4.58 -23.67 -1.19
N GLY A 1009 -5.88 -23.95 -1.24
CA GLY A 1009 -6.81 -23.33 -2.18
C GLY A 1009 -7.90 -24.27 -2.69
N SER A 1010 -9.01 -23.69 -3.16
CA SER A 1010 -10.21 -24.39 -3.60
C SER A 1010 -10.45 -24.28 -5.12
N ALA A 1011 -11.26 -25.20 -5.66
CA ALA A 1011 -11.75 -25.16 -7.03
C ALA A 1011 -13.21 -24.65 -7.10
N PRO A 1012 -13.53 -23.69 -7.98
CA PRO A 1012 -14.91 -23.30 -8.26
C PRO A 1012 -15.73 -24.40 -8.97
N ASP A 1013 -15.08 -25.31 -9.70
CA ASP A 1013 -15.72 -26.48 -10.29
C ASP A 1013 -15.72 -27.64 -9.28
N HIS A 1014 -16.91 -28.07 -8.85
CA HIS A 1014 -17.08 -29.16 -7.89
C HIS A 1014 -16.41 -30.47 -8.32
N ARG A 1015 -16.22 -30.72 -9.62
CA ARG A 1015 -15.52 -31.91 -10.13
C ARG A 1015 -14.02 -31.81 -9.87
N ILE A 1016 -13.44 -30.63 -10.09
CA ILE A 1016 -12.02 -30.36 -9.78
C ILE A 1016 -11.79 -30.39 -8.25
N GLN A 1017 -12.75 -29.88 -7.47
CA GLN A 1017 -12.71 -29.98 -6.00
C GLN A 1017 -12.74 -31.45 -5.55
N GLY A 1018 -13.61 -32.28 -6.14
CA GLY A 1018 -13.70 -33.72 -5.89
C GLY A 1018 -12.41 -34.46 -6.27
N ASP A 1019 -11.86 -34.18 -7.45
CA ASP A 1019 -10.56 -34.69 -7.91
C ASP A 1019 -9.44 -34.46 -6.90
N PHE A 1020 -9.30 -33.23 -6.39
CA PHE A 1020 -8.28 -32.90 -5.40
C PHE A 1020 -8.59 -33.49 -4.01
N THR A 1021 -9.86 -33.69 -3.65
CA THR A 1021 -10.28 -34.35 -2.41
C THR A 1021 -9.93 -35.85 -2.43
N ASN A 1022 -10.18 -36.51 -3.56
CA ASN A 1022 -9.78 -37.90 -3.80
C ASN A 1022 -8.26 -38.06 -3.80
N LEU A 1023 -7.55 -37.12 -4.44
CA LEU A 1023 -6.08 -37.08 -4.43
C LEU A 1023 -5.52 -36.88 -3.02
N ALA A 1024 -6.08 -35.95 -2.23
CA ALA A 1024 -5.68 -35.74 -0.84
C ALA A 1024 -5.84 -37.02 0.00
N SER A 1025 -6.95 -37.72 -0.17
CA SER A 1025 -7.27 -38.97 0.54
C SER A 1025 -6.29 -40.09 0.16
N LYS A 1026 -6.01 -40.28 -1.13
CA LYS A 1026 -5.02 -41.24 -1.64
C LYS A 1026 -3.62 -40.94 -1.09
N LEU A 1027 -3.16 -39.70 -1.26
CA LEU A 1027 -1.82 -39.27 -0.87
C LEU A 1027 -1.60 -39.32 0.66
N HIS A 1028 -2.64 -39.11 1.48
CA HIS A 1028 -2.53 -39.25 2.92
C HIS A 1028 -2.29 -40.70 3.38
N GLY A 1029 -2.78 -41.68 2.61
CA GLY A 1029 -2.50 -43.11 2.84
C GLY A 1029 -1.12 -43.54 2.36
N GLU A 1030 -0.71 -43.11 1.16
CA GLU A 1030 0.58 -43.50 0.56
C GLU A 1030 1.79 -42.74 1.13
N TYR A 1031 1.62 -41.46 1.47
CA TYR A 1031 2.71 -40.52 1.84
C TYR A 1031 2.45 -39.87 3.21
N HIS A 1032 2.00 -40.67 4.16
CA HIS A 1032 1.58 -40.22 5.48
C HIS A 1032 2.62 -39.31 6.16
N GLY A 1033 2.18 -38.13 6.60
CA GLY A 1033 3.03 -37.12 7.25
C GLY A 1033 3.98 -36.34 6.34
N ARG A 1034 3.97 -36.55 5.01
CA ARG A 1034 4.78 -35.76 4.05
C ARG A 1034 3.95 -34.83 3.14
N VAL A 1035 2.62 -34.93 3.16
CA VAL A 1035 1.74 -34.14 2.28
C VAL A 1035 0.45 -33.70 2.96
N LYS A 1036 0.04 -32.45 2.71
CA LYS A 1036 -1.24 -31.87 3.14
C LYS A 1036 -1.85 -31.03 2.02
N LEU A 1037 -3.08 -31.34 1.62
CA LEU A 1037 -3.87 -30.49 0.72
C LEU A 1037 -5.05 -29.87 1.50
N CYS A 1038 -5.04 -28.54 1.65
CA CYS A 1038 -6.05 -27.75 2.36
C CYS A 1038 -6.96 -27.08 1.32
N LEU A 1039 -8.10 -27.71 1.02
CA LEU A 1039 -8.94 -27.37 -0.15
C LEU A 1039 -9.95 -26.22 0.12
N THR A 1040 -9.55 -25.25 0.93
CA THR A 1040 -10.33 -24.10 1.41
C THR A 1040 -9.47 -22.82 1.37
N TYR A 1041 -10.03 -21.68 1.78
CA TYR A 1041 -9.27 -20.46 2.06
C TYR A 1041 -9.00 -20.34 3.57
N ASP A 1042 -7.77 -19.97 3.94
CA ASP A 1042 -7.30 -19.72 5.31
C ASP A 1042 -6.14 -18.72 5.19
N GLU A 1043 -6.41 -17.43 5.40
CA GLU A 1043 -5.40 -16.37 5.20
C GLU A 1043 -4.25 -16.48 6.22
N PRO A 1044 -4.48 -16.68 7.54
CA PRO A 1044 -3.41 -16.98 8.50
C PRO A 1044 -2.54 -18.21 8.13
N LEU A 1045 -3.12 -19.25 7.53
CA LEU A 1045 -2.33 -20.38 7.02
C LEU A 1045 -1.53 -20.01 5.75
N SER A 1046 -2.04 -19.13 4.89
CA SER A 1046 -1.31 -18.70 3.69
C SER A 1046 0.00 -17.99 4.04
N HIS A 1047 -0.04 -17.08 5.02
CA HIS A 1047 1.14 -16.41 5.59
C HIS A 1047 2.15 -17.43 6.14
N LEU A 1048 1.68 -18.37 6.97
CA LEU A 1048 2.53 -19.42 7.54
C LEU A 1048 3.12 -20.36 6.48
N ILE A 1049 2.46 -20.57 5.34
CA ILE A 1049 3.02 -21.31 4.20
C ILE A 1049 4.11 -20.50 3.49
N TYR A 1050 3.90 -19.21 3.20
CA TYR A 1050 4.97 -18.37 2.61
C TYR A 1050 6.21 -18.30 3.51
N ALA A 1051 6.02 -18.18 4.83
CA ALA A 1051 7.11 -18.18 5.79
C ALA A 1051 7.77 -19.57 5.94
N GLY A 1052 6.99 -20.63 6.08
CA GLY A 1052 7.47 -21.98 6.40
C GLY A 1052 7.87 -22.86 5.22
N ALA A 1053 7.52 -22.50 3.98
CA ALA A 1053 7.98 -23.22 2.79
C ALA A 1053 9.40 -22.79 2.38
N ASP A 1054 10.19 -23.75 1.90
CA ASP A 1054 11.48 -23.48 1.24
C ASP A 1054 11.24 -22.97 -0.19
N PHE A 1055 10.24 -23.54 -0.89
CA PHE A 1055 9.88 -23.22 -2.27
C PHE A 1055 8.39 -22.91 -2.42
N ILE A 1056 8.03 -22.02 -3.36
CA ILE A 1056 6.64 -21.77 -3.75
C ILE A 1056 6.47 -22.04 -5.25
N LEU A 1057 5.62 -23.01 -5.60
CA LEU A 1057 5.41 -23.46 -6.98
C LEU A 1057 4.20 -22.74 -7.62
N VAL A 1058 4.42 -22.10 -8.77
CA VAL A 1058 3.38 -21.42 -9.57
C VAL A 1058 3.44 -21.90 -11.03
N PRO A 1059 2.81 -23.05 -11.36
CA PRO A 1059 2.91 -23.68 -12.68
C PRO A 1059 1.76 -23.24 -13.61
N SER A 1060 1.36 -21.96 -13.52
CA SER A 1060 0.23 -21.42 -14.29
C SER A 1060 0.49 -21.49 -15.80
N LEU A 1061 -0.52 -21.91 -16.57
CA LEU A 1061 -0.45 -21.96 -18.03
C LEU A 1061 -0.29 -20.54 -18.61
N PHE A 1062 -0.99 -19.58 -18.04
CA PHE A 1062 -0.82 -18.14 -18.28
C PHE A 1062 -1.11 -17.38 -16.97
N GLU A 1063 -0.35 -16.32 -16.71
CA GLU A 1063 -0.45 -15.55 -15.47
C GLU A 1063 -0.34 -14.06 -15.75
N PRO A 1064 -1.45 -13.30 -15.71
CA PRO A 1064 -1.43 -11.86 -16.02
C PRO A 1064 -0.43 -11.07 -15.19
N CYS A 1065 -0.28 -11.40 -13.90
CA CYS A 1065 0.80 -10.89 -13.06
C CYS A 1065 1.34 -11.97 -12.12
N GLY A 1066 0.44 -12.53 -11.31
CA GLY A 1066 0.80 -13.28 -10.12
C GLY A 1066 1.23 -12.35 -8.98
N LEU A 1067 0.68 -12.57 -7.79
CA LEU A 1067 1.17 -11.97 -6.54
C LEU A 1067 1.92 -13.02 -5.70
N THR A 1068 1.56 -14.29 -5.84
CA THR A 1068 2.11 -15.44 -5.11
C THR A 1068 3.65 -15.51 -5.12
N GLN A 1069 4.28 -15.23 -6.26
CA GLN A 1069 5.75 -15.23 -6.39
C GLN A 1069 6.41 -14.00 -5.75
N LEU A 1070 5.74 -12.84 -5.77
CA LEU A 1070 6.23 -11.62 -5.10
C LEU A 1070 6.18 -11.78 -3.57
N ILE A 1071 5.07 -12.33 -3.07
CA ILE A 1071 4.90 -12.64 -1.64
C ILE A 1071 5.91 -13.73 -1.22
N ALA A 1072 6.10 -14.78 -2.02
CA ALA A 1072 7.10 -15.81 -1.74
C ALA A 1072 8.51 -15.21 -1.53
N MET A 1073 8.95 -14.36 -2.47
CA MET A 1073 10.23 -13.67 -2.37
C MET A 1073 10.32 -12.77 -1.14
N ARG A 1074 9.27 -11.99 -0.83
CA ARG A 1074 9.21 -11.15 0.39
C ARG A 1074 9.32 -11.93 1.70
N TYR A 1075 8.90 -13.20 1.71
CA TYR A 1075 9.03 -14.12 2.85
C TYR A 1075 10.25 -15.07 2.75
N GLY A 1076 11.16 -14.83 1.80
CA GLY A 1076 12.38 -15.62 1.63
C GLY A 1076 12.15 -17.04 1.09
N ALA A 1077 10.96 -17.37 0.58
CA ALA A 1077 10.67 -18.64 -0.08
C ALA A 1077 10.95 -18.53 -1.59
N ILE A 1078 11.64 -19.51 -2.15
CA ILE A 1078 12.16 -19.39 -3.52
C ILE A 1078 11.07 -19.77 -4.54
N PRO A 1079 10.72 -18.90 -5.51
CA PRO A 1079 9.69 -19.20 -6.48
C PRO A 1079 10.18 -20.20 -7.54
N ILE A 1080 9.32 -21.18 -7.86
CA ILE A 1080 9.47 -22.11 -8.98
C ILE A 1080 8.30 -21.87 -9.94
N VAL A 1081 8.57 -21.31 -11.13
CA VAL A 1081 7.50 -20.76 -12.00
C VAL A 1081 7.60 -21.17 -13.46
N ARG A 1082 6.46 -21.15 -14.16
CA ARG A 1082 6.45 -21.17 -15.62
C ARG A 1082 6.83 -19.79 -16.18
N LYS A 1083 7.67 -19.72 -17.22
CA LYS A 1083 7.94 -18.48 -17.97
C LYS A 1083 6.69 -18.06 -18.78
N THR A 1084 5.83 -17.22 -18.19
CA THR A 1084 4.67 -16.58 -18.85
C THR A 1084 4.24 -15.33 -18.08
N GLY A 1085 3.75 -14.33 -18.80
CA GLY A 1085 3.21 -13.07 -18.25
C GLY A 1085 4.08 -12.47 -17.14
N GLY A 1086 3.44 -12.09 -16.03
CA GLY A 1086 4.15 -11.45 -14.91
C GLY A 1086 5.09 -12.37 -14.13
N LEU A 1087 4.97 -13.70 -14.24
CA LEU A 1087 5.93 -14.63 -13.64
C LEU A 1087 7.30 -14.49 -14.31
N TYR A 1088 7.33 -14.30 -15.64
CA TYR A 1088 8.56 -14.02 -16.36
C TYR A 1088 9.11 -12.62 -16.07
N ASP A 1089 8.25 -11.61 -15.90
CA ASP A 1089 8.68 -10.24 -15.54
C ASP A 1089 9.27 -10.12 -14.11
N THR A 1090 9.09 -11.14 -13.24
CA THR A 1090 9.43 -11.06 -11.81
C THR A 1090 10.44 -12.10 -11.35
N VAL A 1091 10.42 -13.30 -11.94
CA VAL A 1091 11.37 -14.35 -11.61
C VAL A 1091 12.45 -14.42 -12.69
N PHE A 1092 13.71 -14.28 -12.26
CA PHE A 1092 14.91 -14.45 -13.06
C PHE A 1092 15.57 -15.77 -12.65
N ASP A 1093 15.72 -16.68 -13.62
CA ASP A 1093 16.36 -17.96 -13.41
C ASP A 1093 17.82 -17.83 -12.96
N VAL A 1094 18.15 -18.51 -11.86
CA VAL A 1094 19.49 -18.53 -11.26
C VAL A 1094 20.61 -19.05 -12.17
N ASN A 1095 20.27 -19.83 -13.20
CA ASN A 1095 21.21 -20.25 -14.22
C ASN A 1095 21.25 -19.27 -15.40
N ASP A 1096 20.08 -18.96 -15.96
CA ASP A 1096 19.93 -18.53 -17.36
C ASP A 1096 19.64 -17.02 -17.54
N ASP A 1097 19.11 -16.32 -16.53
CA ASP A 1097 18.60 -14.94 -16.66
C ASP A 1097 19.51 -13.86 -16.02
N LYS A 1098 20.82 -14.13 -15.87
CA LYS A 1098 21.77 -13.21 -15.20
C LYS A 1098 21.80 -11.82 -15.84
N ASP A 1099 21.93 -11.76 -17.16
CA ASP A 1099 21.99 -10.50 -17.89
C ASP A 1099 20.65 -9.76 -17.79
N ARG A 1100 19.53 -10.49 -17.90
CA ARG A 1100 18.15 -9.96 -17.79
C ARG A 1100 17.82 -9.40 -16.40
N ALA A 1101 18.42 -9.96 -15.35
CA ALA A 1101 18.33 -9.42 -13.99
C ALA A 1101 19.20 -8.14 -13.87
N GLN A 1102 20.43 -8.19 -14.36
CA GLN A 1102 21.38 -7.07 -14.32
C GLN A 1102 20.88 -5.84 -15.09
N GLU A 1103 20.19 -6.02 -16.22
CA GLU A 1103 19.49 -4.95 -16.97
C GLU A 1103 18.46 -4.18 -16.12
N GLN A 1104 17.90 -4.81 -15.08
CA GLN A 1104 16.95 -4.19 -14.15
C GLN A 1104 17.59 -3.73 -12.83
N GLY A 1105 18.91 -3.89 -12.67
CA GLY A 1105 19.64 -3.62 -11.43
C GLY A 1105 19.53 -4.74 -10.39
N LEU A 1106 19.05 -5.93 -10.76
CA LEU A 1106 18.73 -7.03 -9.86
C LEU A 1106 19.68 -8.23 -10.04
N GLU A 1107 19.64 -9.14 -9.07
CA GLU A 1107 20.29 -10.46 -9.17
C GLU A 1107 19.24 -11.58 -9.36
N PRO A 1108 19.61 -12.75 -9.95
CA PRO A 1108 18.70 -13.88 -10.08
C PRO A 1108 18.12 -14.41 -8.77
N ASN A 1109 16.84 -14.79 -8.80
CA ASN A 1109 15.99 -14.92 -7.61
C ASN A 1109 15.14 -16.20 -7.55
N GLY A 1110 15.08 -17.03 -8.60
CA GLY A 1110 14.28 -18.25 -8.56
C GLY A 1110 14.60 -19.27 -9.64
N PHE A 1111 13.70 -20.26 -9.77
CA PHE A 1111 13.80 -21.32 -10.78
C PHE A 1111 12.63 -21.21 -11.75
N SER A 1112 12.91 -21.36 -13.05
CA SER A 1112 11.93 -21.23 -14.11
C SER A 1112 11.88 -22.46 -15.02
N PHE A 1113 10.76 -22.64 -15.72
CA PHE A 1113 10.65 -23.59 -16.82
C PHE A 1113 9.84 -23.06 -18.00
N GLU A 1114 10.10 -23.65 -19.16
CA GLU A 1114 9.37 -23.48 -20.41
C GLU A 1114 8.57 -24.76 -20.72
N GLY A 1115 7.78 -24.75 -21.79
CA GLY A 1115 6.79 -25.80 -22.04
C GLY A 1115 5.54 -25.62 -21.18
N ALA A 1116 4.60 -26.56 -21.28
CA ALA A 1116 3.33 -26.56 -20.51
C ALA A 1116 2.99 -28.00 -20.10
N ASP A 1117 4.05 -28.73 -19.75
CA ASP A 1117 4.12 -30.18 -19.65
C ASP A 1117 4.96 -30.60 -18.44
N ILE A 1118 4.92 -31.89 -18.14
CA ILE A 1118 5.55 -32.47 -16.94
C ILE A 1118 7.08 -32.35 -16.94
N ASN A 1119 7.74 -32.37 -18.11
CA ASN A 1119 9.21 -32.34 -18.18
C ASN A 1119 9.76 -30.96 -17.81
N GLY A 1120 9.05 -29.90 -18.18
CA GLY A 1120 9.38 -28.53 -17.74
C GLY A 1120 9.30 -28.38 -16.23
N VAL A 1121 8.21 -28.90 -15.62
CA VAL A 1121 8.03 -28.92 -14.16
C VAL A 1121 9.15 -29.68 -13.48
N ASP A 1122 9.44 -30.89 -13.95
CA ASP A 1122 10.50 -31.74 -13.39
C ASP A 1122 11.87 -31.07 -13.52
N TYR A 1123 12.19 -30.44 -14.66
CA TYR A 1123 13.45 -29.70 -14.86
C TYR A 1123 13.66 -28.57 -13.84
N ALA A 1124 12.65 -27.74 -13.57
CA ALA A 1124 12.79 -26.66 -12.59
C ALA A 1124 12.79 -27.18 -11.15
N LEU A 1125 11.90 -28.11 -10.82
CA LEU A 1125 11.78 -28.68 -9.48
C LEU A 1125 13.01 -29.52 -9.10
N ASP A 1126 13.55 -30.31 -10.04
CA ASP A 1126 14.74 -31.12 -9.79
C ASP A 1126 15.99 -30.26 -9.57
N ARG A 1127 16.16 -29.15 -10.32
CA ARG A 1127 17.22 -28.17 -10.08
C ARG A 1127 17.06 -27.50 -8.71
N ALA A 1128 15.86 -27.05 -8.39
CA ALA A 1128 15.54 -26.39 -7.12
C ALA A 1128 15.86 -27.31 -5.93
N MET A 1129 15.33 -28.54 -5.93
CA MET A 1129 15.52 -29.49 -4.84
C MET A 1129 16.98 -29.99 -4.73
N SER A 1130 17.69 -30.22 -5.84
CA SER A 1130 19.13 -30.51 -5.76
C SER A 1130 19.91 -29.33 -5.18
N THR A 1131 19.62 -28.10 -5.58
CA THR A 1131 20.30 -26.92 -5.01
C THR A 1131 20.06 -26.78 -3.50
N TRP A 1132 18.88 -27.17 -3.00
CA TRP A 1132 18.56 -27.22 -1.58
C TRP A 1132 19.43 -28.23 -0.81
N TYR A 1133 19.58 -29.46 -1.34
CA TYR A 1133 20.37 -30.52 -0.70
C TYR A 1133 21.88 -30.32 -0.86
N ASP A 1134 22.33 -29.97 -2.07
CA ASP A 1134 23.73 -30.01 -2.48
C ASP A 1134 24.47 -28.68 -2.22
N ALA A 1135 23.74 -27.56 -2.07
CA ALA A 1135 24.30 -26.20 -1.98
C ALA A 1135 23.58 -25.32 -0.93
N ARG A 1136 23.31 -25.87 0.26
CA ARG A 1136 22.48 -25.26 1.31
C ARG A 1136 22.86 -23.81 1.68
N ASP A 1137 24.15 -23.48 1.79
CA ASP A 1137 24.60 -22.12 2.14
C ASP A 1137 24.31 -21.10 1.03
N TRP A 1138 24.46 -21.50 -0.23
CA TRP A 1138 24.08 -20.68 -1.38
C TRP A 1138 22.56 -20.50 -1.44
N PHE A 1139 21.80 -21.55 -1.12
CA PHE A 1139 20.34 -21.46 -1.01
C PHE A 1139 19.91 -20.49 0.11
N HIS A 1140 20.57 -20.48 1.26
CA HIS A 1140 20.34 -19.48 2.31
C HIS A 1140 20.68 -18.05 1.84
N SER A 1141 21.77 -17.87 1.07
CA SER A 1141 22.09 -16.59 0.45
C SER A 1141 21.04 -16.15 -0.57
N LEU A 1142 20.41 -17.09 -1.29
CA LEU A 1142 19.28 -16.81 -2.18
C LEU A 1142 18.04 -16.37 -1.39
N CYS A 1143 17.70 -17.08 -0.29
CA CYS A 1143 16.60 -16.69 0.62
C CYS A 1143 16.79 -15.27 1.18
N LYS A 1144 18.02 -14.87 1.50
CA LYS A 1144 18.35 -13.50 1.89
C LYS A 1144 18.11 -12.52 0.73
N ARG A 1145 18.74 -12.76 -0.43
CA ARG A 1145 18.64 -11.90 -1.63
C ARG A 1145 17.20 -11.59 -2.00
N VAL A 1146 16.31 -12.59 -2.05
CA VAL A 1146 14.95 -12.39 -2.55
C VAL A 1146 14.09 -11.49 -1.66
N MET A 1147 14.43 -11.37 -0.37
CA MET A 1147 13.78 -10.43 0.56
C MET A 1147 14.29 -8.99 0.42
N GLU A 1148 15.47 -8.80 -0.17
CA GLU A 1148 16.14 -7.50 -0.33
C GLU A 1148 15.76 -6.79 -1.65
N GLN A 1149 15.06 -7.49 -2.55
CA GLN A 1149 14.54 -6.98 -3.81
C GLN A 1149 13.16 -6.31 -3.60
N ASP A 1150 12.99 -5.08 -4.12
CA ASP A 1150 11.73 -4.34 -3.94
C ASP A 1150 10.63 -4.79 -4.93
N TRP A 1151 9.67 -5.54 -4.38
CA TRP A 1151 8.45 -5.98 -5.05
C TRP A 1151 7.21 -5.16 -4.68
N THR A 1152 7.35 -4.09 -3.89
CA THR A 1152 6.25 -3.23 -3.46
C THR A 1152 5.74 -2.34 -4.60
N TRP A 1153 4.79 -1.46 -4.27
CA TRP A 1153 4.24 -0.46 -5.19
C TRP A 1153 5.13 0.76 -5.44
N ASN A 1154 6.27 0.90 -4.75
CA ASN A 1154 7.20 2.04 -4.89
C ASN A 1154 7.52 2.39 -6.36
N ARG A 1155 7.80 1.39 -7.21
CA ARG A 1155 8.05 1.56 -8.65
C ARG A 1155 6.77 1.49 -9.51
N PRO A 1156 5.87 0.49 -9.35
CA PRO A 1156 4.60 0.44 -10.08
C PRO A 1156 3.71 1.70 -9.98
N ALA A 1157 3.64 2.35 -8.82
CA ALA A 1157 2.80 3.54 -8.64
C ALA A 1157 3.30 4.72 -9.49
N LEU A 1158 4.62 4.86 -9.69
CA LEU A 1158 5.21 5.87 -10.58
C LEU A 1158 4.80 5.61 -12.04
N ASP A 1159 4.95 4.37 -12.54
CA ASP A 1159 4.51 4.01 -13.90
C ASP A 1159 2.99 4.26 -14.10
N TYR A 1160 2.16 4.06 -13.07
CA TYR A 1160 0.73 4.41 -13.09
C TYR A 1160 0.50 5.93 -13.12
N MET A 1161 1.24 6.72 -12.34
CA MET A 1161 1.16 8.18 -12.41
C MET A 1161 1.54 8.69 -13.80
N GLU A 1162 2.64 8.21 -14.39
CA GLU A 1162 3.03 8.55 -15.76
C GLU A 1162 1.93 8.22 -16.78
N LEU A 1163 1.21 7.10 -16.60
CA LEU A 1163 0.04 6.77 -17.44
C LEU A 1163 -1.10 7.78 -17.28
N TYR A 1164 -1.34 8.27 -16.06
CA TYR A 1164 -2.37 9.29 -15.78
C TYR A 1164 -1.99 10.66 -16.36
N HIS A 1165 -0.74 11.11 -16.21
CA HIS A 1165 -0.25 12.36 -16.82
C HIS A 1165 -0.29 12.27 -18.36
N SER A 1166 0.15 11.16 -18.94
CA SER A 1166 0.08 10.90 -20.39
C SER A 1166 -1.37 10.88 -20.92
N ALA A 1167 -2.36 10.50 -20.10
CA ALA A 1167 -3.78 10.61 -20.47
C ALA A 1167 -4.31 12.05 -20.44
N ARG A 1168 -3.84 12.90 -19.51
CA ARG A 1168 -4.24 14.31 -19.36
C ARG A 1168 -3.58 15.26 -20.37
N LYS A 1169 -2.53 14.81 -21.07
CA LYS A 1169 -1.79 15.60 -22.09
C LYS A 1169 -2.60 15.91 -23.38
N ASN A 1170 -3.75 15.25 -23.60
CA ASN A 1170 -4.64 15.42 -24.77
C ASN A 1170 -6.03 15.91 -24.35
#